data_AF-A0A9E2B6V7-F1
#
_entry.id   AF-A0A9E2B6V7-F1
#
_cell.length_a   1.000
_cell.length_b   1.000
_cell.length_c   1.000
_cell.angle_alpha   90.00
_cell.angle_beta   90.00
_cell.angle_gamma   90.00
#
_symmetry.space_group_name_H-M   'P 1'
#
loop_
_entity.id
_entity.type
_entity.pdbx_description
1 polymer ?
#
loop_
_entity_poly.entity_id
_entity_poly.type
_entity_poly.pdbx_seq_one_letter_code
_entity_poly.pdbx_strand_id
1 'polypeptide(L)'
;CNVALQLGHSVLPDYEVPAGETTATYLAALSRQGLDEKLADRELSREQREVYDERLQVELDVITSMDFPGYFLIVADFIRWAKENGVPVGPGRGSGAGSLVAWVVGITNLDPLQFDLLFERFLNPERVSMPDFDIDFCMDGRDRVIEYVAERYGRDKVSQIITYGTMGAKAVIRDVGRVMGHPYGFADRIARLIPGTPGMTLKQAFEDEPELGELYERDDDVRGVIDMARQLEGLARNAGTHAGGVVIAPSPLTDFAPLYQPDGETGAVTQFDMKDVEQVGLVKFDFLGLRTLTIIDWALDIANAHRAEQGKEPIDIDAIPMDDPATFGLLQSSKTHAVFQLESPGMRDLIKRLRPDCFDDIVALVALFRPGPLQSGMVDTFIERKHSNDESKIDYMHPSLQPVLKGTYGVILYQEQVMQAAQILAGYSLGQADLLRRAMGKKIAAEMAEQRDIFVSGAVANGVDKKLAIHIFGLMEKFAEYGFNKSHSAAYALLAYQTAWLKAHYPEAFLAAVLTADMEYTDKLALHHRECRAMGIDLLSPDVNASGPTFTVAGKGAIRYGLGALKGLGRGAAEAIVAEREANGNYADLYEFCCRIDTQKVNKRSFEALVKSGALDQFGVNRPSLMKNLPLAIGRAEQFARDRATGQGSLFGEEAPPEPPPKQSVVM
;
A
#
# COMPACT_ATOMS: atom_id res chain seq x y z
N CYS A 1 -6.33 -27.74 -38.81
CA CYS A 1 -7.06 -26.92 -37.83
C CYS A 1 -6.46 -25.52 -37.86
N ASN A 2 -7.22 -24.51 -38.25
CA ASN A 2 -6.75 -23.13 -38.32
C ASN A 2 -7.50 -22.35 -37.24
N VAL A 3 -6.81 -22.02 -36.14
CA VAL A 3 -7.32 -21.13 -35.08
C VAL A 3 -6.53 -19.84 -35.17
N ALA A 4 -7.23 -18.71 -35.28
CA ALA A 4 -6.63 -17.38 -35.29
C ALA A 4 -6.97 -16.67 -33.98
N LEU A 5 -5.94 -16.18 -33.29
CA LEU A 5 -6.08 -15.35 -32.09
C LEU A 5 -5.64 -13.93 -32.46
N GLN A 6 -6.48 -12.95 -32.19
CA GLN A 6 -6.12 -11.55 -32.38
C GLN A 6 -5.40 -11.08 -31.12
N LEU A 7 -4.09 -10.83 -31.23
CA LEU A 7 -3.25 -10.40 -30.13
C LEU A 7 -2.79 -8.94 -30.32
N GLY A 8 -2.62 -8.22 -29.22
CA GLY A 8 -2.09 -6.85 -29.20
C GLY A 8 -3.11 -5.77 -29.57
N HIS A 9 -4.40 -6.11 -29.67
CA HIS A 9 -5.48 -5.16 -29.92
C HIS A 9 -6.35 -5.05 -28.68
N SER A 10 -6.30 -3.88 -28.03
CA SER A 10 -7.09 -3.57 -26.85
C SER A 10 -8.58 -3.51 -27.16
N VAL A 11 -9.40 -3.99 -26.22
CA VAL A 11 -10.85 -3.92 -26.28
C VAL A 11 -11.33 -3.29 -24.98
N LEU A 12 -11.84 -2.06 -25.07
CA LEU A 12 -12.28 -1.30 -23.91
C LEU A 12 -13.70 -1.74 -23.49
N PRO A 13 -13.98 -1.81 -22.18
CA PRO A 13 -15.34 -1.95 -21.68
C PRO A 13 -16.21 -0.72 -21.99
N ASP A 14 -17.51 -0.95 -22.20
CA ASP A 14 -18.48 0.11 -22.46
C ASP A 14 -18.86 0.83 -21.15
N TYR A 15 -18.97 2.17 -21.21
CA TYR A 15 -19.52 2.99 -20.13
C TYR A 15 -20.84 3.62 -20.56
N GLU A 16 -21.91 3.34 -19.82
CA GLU A 16 -23.24 3.91 -20.08
C GLU A 16 -23.25 5.41 -19.75
N VAL A 17 -23.53 6.23 -20.76
CA VAL A 17 -23.66 7.70 -20.62
C VAL A 17 -25.12 8.13 -20.76
N PRO A 18 -25.50 9.32 -20.22
CA PRO A 18 -26.83 9.88 -20.41
C PRO A 18 -27.25 9.99 -21.88
N ALA A 19 -28.56 9.89 -22.14
CA ALA A 19 -29.10 9.93 -23.50
C ALA A 19 -28.76 11.24 -24.21
N GLY A 20 -28.10 11.15 -25.37
CA GLY A 20 -27.68 12.30 -26.17
C GLY A 20 -26.22 12.73 -25.95
N GLU A 21 -25.50 12.07 -25.04
CA GLU A 21 -24.08 12.31 -24.79
C GLU A 21 -23.19 11.18 -25.35
N THR A 22 -21.92 11.48 -25.58
CA THR A 22 -20.86 10.50 -25.80
C THR A 22 -19.97 10.43 -24.57
N THR A 23 -19.17 9.37 -24.43
CA THR A 23 -18.16 9.27 -23.36
C THR A 23 -17.21 10.48 -23.35
N ALA A 24 -16.85 11.01 -24.51
CA ALA A 24 -16.02 12.20 -24.64
C ALA A 24 -16.71 13.47 -24.13
N THR A 25 -17.97 13.73 -24.52
CA THR A 25 -18.68 14.94 -24.09
C THR A 25 -18.99 14.90 -22.60
N TYR A 26 -19.35 13.72 -22.08
CA TYR A 26 -19.67 13.53 -20.68
C TYR A 26 -18.43 13.70 -19.79
N LEU A 27 -17.29 13.10 -20.18
CA LEU A 27 -16.03 13.31 -19.48
C LEU A 27 -15.64 14.80 -19.45
N ALA A 28 -15.72 15.49 -20.59
CA ALA A 28 -15.38 16.91 -20.65
C ALA A 28 -16.29 17.78 -19.76
N ALA A 29 -17.59 17.48 -19.69
CA ALA A 29 -18.52 18.16 -18.80
C ALA A 29 -18.16 17.93 -17.32
N LEU A 30 -17.94 16.67 -16.93
CA LEU A 30 -17.52 16.31 -15.57
C LEU A 30 -16.19 16.95 -15.19
N SER A 31 -15.21 16.97 -16.08
CA SER A 31 -13.91 17.55 -15.77
C SER A 31 -13.96 19.07 -15.60
N ARG A 32 -14.77 19.78 -16.38
CA ARG A 32 -14.96 21.23 -16.21
C ARG A 32 -15.67 21.55 -14.90
N GLN A 33 -16.73 20.80 -14.57
CA GLN A 33 -17.41 20.94 -13.28
C GLN A 33 -16.46 20.65 -12.11
N GLY A 34 -15.72 19.54 -12.18
CA GLY A 34 -14.76 19.17 -11.14
C GLY A 34 -13.64 20.20 -10.97
N LEU A 35 -13.20 20.84 -12.07
CA LEU A 35 -12.22 21.92 -11.99
C LEU A 35 -12.80 23.13 -11.24
N ASP A 36 -14.03 23.52 -11.53
CA ASP A 36 -14.70 24.62 -10.83
C ASP A 36 -14.86 24.32 -9.35
N GLU A 37 -15.25 23.10 -8.97
CA GLU A 37 -15.38 22.67 -7.58
C GLU A 37 -14.03 22.68 -6.84
N LYS A 38 -12.96 22.14 -7.45
CA LYS A 38 -11.63 22.09 -6.84
C LYS A 38 -10.99 23.47 -6.68
N LEU A 39 -11.35 24.43 -7.52
CA LEU A 39 -10.80 25.79 -7.49
C LEU A 39 -11.70 26.79 -6.76
N ALA A 40 -12.92 26.41 -6.37
CA ALA A 40 -13.90 27.33 -5.75
C ALA A 40 -13.36 28.04 -4.50
N ASP A 41 -12.61 27.32 -3.67
CA ASP A 41 -12.05 27.83 -2.41
C ASP A 41 -10.65 28.46 -2.57
N ARG A 42 -10.11 28.52 -3.80
CA ARG A 42 -8.77 29.06 -4.08
C ARG A 42 -8.86 30.49 -4.62
N GLU A 43 -8.15 31.42 -3.98
CA GLU A 43 -7.97 32.78 -4.49
C GLU A 43 -6.94 32.81 -5.64
N LEU A 44 -7.38 32.39 -6.83
CA LEU A 44 -6.55 32.40 -8.05
C LEU A 44 -6.74 33.68 -8.86
N SER A 45 -5.64 34.20 -9.40
CA SER A 45 -5.71 35.24 -10.43
C SER A 45 -6.31 34.67 -11.72
N ARG A 46 -6.83 35.55 -12.58
CA ARG A 46 -7.34 35.15 -13.90
C ARG A 46 -6.28 34.42 -14.73
N GLU A 47 -5.04 34.91 -14.72
CA GLU A 47 -3.93 34.28 -15.43
C GLU A 47 -3.63 32.88 -14.90
N GLN A 48 -3.69 32.68 -13.58
CA GLN A 48 -3.50 31.36 -12.99
C GLN A 48 -4.63 30.41 -13.39
N ARG A 49 -5.89 30.88 -13.41
CA ARG A 49 -7.04 30.08 -13.84
C ARG A 49 -6.93 29.66 -15.31
N GLU A 50 -6.50 30.57 -16.18
CA GLU A 50 -6.29 30.30 -17.61
C GLU A 50 -5.29 29.14 -17.84
N VAL A 51 -4.24 29.02 -17.02
CA VAL A 51 -3.29 27.89 -17.08
C VAL A 51 -3.97 26.54 -16.80
N TYR A 52 -4.90 26.48 -15.85
CA TYR A 52 -5.66 25.24 -15.57
C TYR A 52 -6.62 24.90 -16.71
N ASP A 53 -7.34 25.90 -17.23
CA ASP A 53 -8.31 25.69 -18.30
C ASP A 53 -7.61 25.23 -19.61
N GLU A 54 -6.45 25.81 -19.94
CA GLU A 54 -5.63 25.39 -21.08
C GLU A 54 -5.12 23.96 -20.92
N ARG A 55 -4.54 23.63 -19.75
CA ARG A 55 -4.06 22.28 -19.47
C ARG A 55 -5.21 21.27 -19.55
N LEU A 56 -6.37 21.59 -19.00
CA LEU A 56 -7.53 20.71 -19.01
C LEU A 56 -7.98 20.43 -20.46
N GLN A 57 -8.05 21.45 -21.31
CA GLN A 57 -8.48 21.29 -22.69
C GLN A 57 -7.48 20.44 -23.50
N VAL A 58 -6.17 20.66 -23.33
CA VAL A 58 -5.14 19.84 -23.99
C VAL A 58 -5.26 18.37 -23.59
N GLU A 59 -5.42 18.08 -22.29
CA GLU A 59 -5.59 16.69 -21.83
C GLU A 59 -6.87 16.05 -22.39
N LEU A 60 -8.00 16.76 -22.36
CA LEU A 60 -9.27 16.26 -22.91
C LEU A 60 -9.18 15.97 -24.41
N ASP A 61 -8.51 16.82 -25.19
CA ASP A 61 -8.31 16.63 -26.62
C ASP A 61 -7.48 15.37 -26.90
N VAL A 62 -6.38 15.19 -26.15
CA VAL A 62 -5.52 14.00 -26.29
C VAL A 62 -6.29 12.72 -25.90
N ILE A 63 -6.97 12.72 -24.75
CA ILE A 63 -7.76 11.58 -24.26
C ILE A 63 -8.82 11.19 -25.29
N THR A 64 -9.52 12.17 -25.87
CA THR A 64 -10.56 11.95 -26.88
C THR A 64 -9.96 11.42 -28.19
N SER A 65 -8.82 11.97 -28.63
CA SER A 65 -8.16 11.53 -29.87
C SER A 65 -7.66 10.08 -29.81
N MET A 66 -7.37 9.57 -28.61
CA MET A 66 -6.87 8.22 -28.38
C MET A 66 -7.95 7.23 -27.93
N ASP A 67 -9.23 7.65 -27.93
CA ASP A 67 -10.39 6.84 -27.58
C ASP A 67 -10.37 6.27 -26.14
N PHE A 68 -9.81 7.02 -25.19
CA PHE A 68 -9.81 6.69 -23.77
C PHE A 68 -10.86 7.36 -22.86
N PRO A 69 -11.85 8.16 -23.32
CA PRO A 69 -12.82 8.77 -22.39
C PRO A 69 -13.59 7.74 -21.54
N GLY A 70 -14.01 6.62 -22.14
CA GLY A 70 -14.73 5.55 -21.43
C GLY A 70 -13.89 4.94 -20.30
N TYR A 71 -12.59 4.75 -20.53
CA TYR A 71 -11.66 4.24 -19.52
C TYR A 71 -11.58 5.16 -18.29
N PHE A 72 -11.42 6.47 -18.51
CA PHE A 72 -11.41 7.45 -17.42
C PHE A 72 -12.74 7.47 -16.64
N LEU A 73 -13.87 7.38 -17.34
CA LEU A 73 -15.19 7.35 -16.69
C LEU A 73 -15.37 6.11 -15.81
N ILE A 74 -14.93 4.94 -16.29
CA ILE A 74 -14.98 3.70 -15.50
C ILE A 74 -14.14 3.81 -14.24
N VAL A 75 -12.92 4.34 -14.36
CA VAL A 75 -12.03 4.52 -13.22
C VAL A 75 -12.58 5.53 -12.22
N ALA A 76 -13.10 6.66 -12.71
CA ALA A 76 -13.73 7.68 -11.86
C ALA A 76 -14.98 7.13 -11.12
N ASP A 77 -15.76 6.27 -11.79
CA ASP A 77 -17.01 5.70 -11.27
C ASP A 77 -16.77 4.84 -10.03
N PHE A 78 -15.91 3.82 -10.11
CA PHE A 78 -15.68 2.94 -8.96
C PHE A 78 -14.87 3.61 -7.85
N ILE A 79 -14.02 4.59 -8.16
CA ILE A 79 -13.33 5.40 -7.13
C ILE A 79 -14.34 6.28 -6.39
N ARG A 80 -15.25 6.93 -7.11
CA ARG A 80 -16.32 7.74 -6.50
C ARG A 80 -17.20 6.89 -5.61
N TRP A 81 -17.66 5.74 -6.13
CA TRP A 81 -18.43 4.78 -5.34
C TRP A 81 -17.69 4.35 -4.07
N ALA A 82 -16.39 4.04 -4.17
CA ALA A 82 -15.58 3.66 -3.03
C ALA A 82 -15.58 4.76 -1.95
N LYS A 83 -15.28 6.01 -2.33
CA LYS A 83 -15.30 7.17 -1.42
C LYS A 83 -16.67 7.38 -0.77
N GLU A 84 -17.75 7.33 -1.55
CA GLU A 84 -19.13 7.50 -1.06
C GLU A 84 -19.61 6.37 -0.14
N ASN A 85 -18.98 5.19 -0.21
CA ASN A 85 -19.34 4.00 0.57
C ASN A 85 -18.33 3.69 1.69
N GLY A 86 -17.52 4.68 2.08
CA GLY A 86 -16.57 4.57 3.19
C GLY A 86 -15.43 3.59 2.92
N VAL A 87 -14.98 3.49 1.66
CA VAL A 87 -13.77 2.75 1.29
C VAL A 87 -12.67 3.76 0.96
N PRO A 88 -11.65 3.90 1.82
CA PRO A 88 -10.51 4.76 1.56
C PRO A 88 -9.79 4.39 0.27
N VAL A 89 -9.47 5.42 -0.53
CA VAL A 89 -8.74 5.31 -1.80
C VAL A 89 -7.46 6.15 -1.68
N GLY A 90 -6.34 5.61 -2.17
CA GLY A 90 -5.08 6.30 -2.19
C GLY A 90 -5.07 7.49 -3.14
N PRO A 91 -4.09 8.42 -3.00
CA PRO A 91 -4.04 9.64 -3.80
C PRO A 91 -3.66 9.44 -5.27
N GLY A 92 -3.36 8.20 -5.66
CA GLY A 92 -2.91 7.79 -6.98
C GLY A 92 -1.57 7.06 -6.93
N ARG A 93 -1.27 6.27 -7.97
CA ARG A 93 0.01 5.57 -8.13
C ARG A 93 0.46 5.66 -9.59
N GLY A 94 1.75 5.42 -9.81
CA GLY A 94 2.31 5.43 -11.16
C GLY A 94 2.37 6.82 -11.77
N SER A 95 2.08 6.93 -13.06
CA SER A 95 2.08 8.20 -13.79
C SER A 95 0.72 8.92 -13.75
N GLY A 96 -0.36 8.24 -13.35
CA GLY A 96 -1.72 8.79 -13.38
C GLY A 96 -1.90 10.10 -12.61
N ALA A 97 -1.12 10.31 -11.54
CA ALA A 97 -1.11 11.56 -10.79
C ALA A 97 -0.66 12.80 -11.58
N GLY A 98 -0.08 12.63 -12.78
CA GLY A 98 0.28 13.74 -13.67
C GLY A 98 -0.86 14.30 -14.53
N SER A 99 -2.05 13.68 -14.51
CA SER A 99 -3.21 14.15 -15.27
C SER A 99 -4.08 15.10 -14.44
N LEU A 100 -4.31 16.31 -14.98
CA LEU A 100 -5.28 17.26 -14.44
C LEU A 100 -6.70 16.71 -14.57
N VAL A 101 -7.03 16.04 -15.68
CA VAL A 101 -8.33 15.38 -15.86
C VAL A 101 -8.57 14.35 -14.75
N ALA A 102 -7.56 13.52 -14.43
CA ALA A 102 -7.67 12.54 -13.35
C ALA A 102 -7.91 13.18 -11.97
N TRP A 103 -7.27 14.32 -11.69
CA TRP A 103 -7.45 15.04 -10.43
C TRP A 103 -8.85 15.65 -10.29
N VAL A 104 -9.33 16.33 -11.33
CA VAL A 104 -10.63 17.04 -11.27
C VAL A 104 -11.83 16.09 -11.26
N VAL A 105 -11.73 14.92 -11.89
CA VAL A 105 -12.78 13.89 -11.83
C VAL A 105 -12.66 12.97 -10.61
N GLY A 106 -11.66 13.21 -9.75
CA GLY A 106 -11.51 12.56 -8.44
C GLY A 106 -10.79 11.22 -8.44
N ILE A 107 -10.13 10.84 -9.54
CA ILE A 107 -9.30 9.63 -9.65
C ILE A 107 -8.03 9.78 -8.81
N THR A 108 -7.42 10.96 -8.83
CA THR A 108 -6.22 11.28 -8.05
C THR A 108 -6.53 12.42 -7.08
N ASN A 109 -5.80 12.50 -5.97
CA ASN A 109 -6.03 13.52 -4.92
C ASN A 109 -4.97 14.62 -4.90
N LEU A 110 -4.08 14.67 -5.89
CA LEU A 110 -2.92 15.56 -5.91
C LEU A 110 -2.97 16.48 -7.12
N ASP A 111 -2.84 17.78 -6.88
CA ASP A 111 -2.86 18.83 -7.91
C ASP A 111 -1.59 18.74 -8.78
N PRO A 112 -1.67 18.31 -10.05
CA PRO A 112 -0.49 18.09 -10.85
C PRO A 112 0.26 19.38 -11.18
N LEU A 113 -0.41 20.53 -11.26
CA LEU A 113 0.24 21.80 -11.60
C LEU A 113 1.03 22.36 -10.41
N GLN A 114 0.52 22.19 -9.18
CA GLN A 114 1.24 22.59 -7.97
C GLN A 114 2.60 21.88 -7.81
N PHE A 115 2.71 20.63 -8.27
CA PHE A 115 3.91 19.80 -8.10
C PHE A 115 4.66 19.51 -9.40
N ASP A 116 4.43 20.28 -10.46
CA ASP A 116 5.05 20.11 -11.78
C ASP A 116 4.95 18.67 -12.35
N LEU A 117 3.80 18.02 -12.18
CA LEU A 117 3.55 16.68 -12.69
C LEU A 117 3.09 16.74 -14.15
N LEU A 118 3.69 15.90 -14.98
CA LEU A 118 3.52 15.95 -16.44
C LEU A 118 2.51 14.92 -16.94
N PHE A 119 1.55 15.39 -17.73
CA PHE A 119 0.52 14.55 -18.35
C PHE A 119 1.11 13.65 -19.43
N GLU A 120 2.06 14.15 -20.23
CA GLU A 120 2.66 13.42 -21.35
C GLU A 120 3.49 12.22 -20.87
N ARG A 121 3.88 12.21 -19.60
CA ARG A 121 4.51 11.07 -18.96
C ARG A 121 3.51 9.97 -18.61
N PHE A 122 2.25 10.33 -18.36
CA PHE A 122 1.14 9.40 -18.23
C PHE A 122 0.67 8.92 -19.59
N LEU A 123 0.32 9.85 -20.47
CA LEU A 123 -0.33 9.57 -21.74
C LEU A 123 0.31 10.44 -22.81
N ASN A 124 1.12 9.80 -23.65
CA ASN A 124 1.92 10.48 -24.66
C ASN A 124 1.15 10.54 -25.99
N PRO A 125 0.81 11.72 -26.53
CA PRO A 125 0.06 11.84 -27.79
C PRO A 125 0.82 11.27 -28.99
N GLU A 126 2.16 11.21 -28.93
CA GLU A 126 3.00 10.66 -30.01
C GLU A 126 3.08 9.12 -29.97
N ARG A 127 2.44 8.48 -28.99
CA ARG A 127 2.42 7.02 -28.83
C ARG A 127 1.10 6.51 -28.29
N VAL A 128 0.38 5.76 -29.12
CA VAL A 128 -0.78 4.99 -28.67
C VAL A 128 -0.33 3.83 -27.79
N SER A 129 -0.49 3.98 -26.49
CA SER A 129 -0.41 2.89 -25.51
C SER A 129 -1.51 3.05 -24.48
N MET A 130 -2.01 1.91 -23.98
CA MET A 130 -3.05 1.90 -22.96
C MET A 130 -2.58 2.64 -21.70
N PRO A 131 -3.37 3.60 -21.18
CA PRO A 131 -3.13 4.18 -19.86
C PRO A 131 -3.36 3.12 -18.78
N ASP A 132 -2.56 3.17 -17.71
CA ASP A 132 -2.66 2.24 -16.58
C ASP A 132 -2.77 3.04 -15.28
N PHE A 133 -3.97 3.05 -14.70
CA PHE A 133 -4.20 3.56 -13.35
C PHE A 133 -4.06 2.43 -12.34
N ASP A 134 -2.93 2.42 -11.65
CA ASP A 134 -2.77 1.66 -10.41
C ASP A 134 -3.53 2.35 -9.29
N ILE A 135 -4.46 1.66 -8.63
CA ILE A 135 -5.32 2.26 -7.60
C ILE A 135 -5.17 1.49 -6.29
N ASP A 136 -4.81 2.23 -5.26
CA ASP A 136 -4.65 1.71 -3.91
C ASP A 136 -5.99 1.86 -3.16
N PHE A 137 -6.55 0.76 -2.66
CA PHE A 137 -7.72 0.73 -1.77
C PHE A 137 -7.30 0.27 -0.38
N CYS A 138 -8.09 0.57 0.64
CA CYS A 138 -7.89 -0.07 1.94
C CYS A 138 -8.10 -1.60 1.81
N MET A 139 -7.38 -2.38 2.63
CA MET A 139 -7.41 -3.85 2.53
C MET A 139 -8.82 -4.43 2.72
N ASP A 140 -9.58 -3.86 3.66
CA ASP A 140 -10.91 -4.36 4.03
C ASP A 140 -12.00 -3.97 3.03
N GLY A 141 -11.81 -2.86 2.30
CA GLY A 141 -12.78 -2.31 1.36
C GLY A 141 -12.56 -2.74 -0.09
N ARG A 142 -11.37 -3.24 -0.44
CA ARG A 142 -11.02 -3.69 -1.80
C ARG A 142 -12.05 -4.63 -2.40
N ASP A 143 -12.42 -5.68 -1.68
CA ASP A 143 -13.33 -6.71 -2.20
C ASP A 143 -14.76 -6.16 -2.41
N ARG A 144 -15.18 -5.16 -1.63
CA ARG A 144 -16.46 -4.45 -1.83
C ARG A 144 -16.46 -3.67 -3.15
N VAL A 145 -15.33 -3.07 -3.54
CA VAL A 145 -15.20 -2.36 -4.82
C VAL A 145 -15.21 -3.35 -5.99
N ILE A 146 -14.53 -4.49 -5.86
CA ILE A 146 -14.58 -5.57 -6.87
C ILE A 146 -16.02 -6.03 -7.08
N GLU A 147 -16.75 -6.24 -5.99
CA GLU A 147 -18.16 -6.64 -6.04
C GLU A 147 -19.04 -5.58 -6.71
N TYR A 148 -18.86 -4.30 -6.37
CA TYR A 148 -19.54 -3.19 -7.05
C TYR A 148 -19.29 -3.20 -8.56
N VAL A 149 -18.03 -3.34 -8.98
CA VAL A 149 -17.66 -3.38 -10.40
C VAL A 149 -18.32 -4.59 -11.08
N ALA A 150 -18.32 -5.76 -10.44
CA ALA A 150 -18.98 -6.95 -10.97
C ALA A 150 -20.50 -6.77 -11.10
N GLU A 151 -21.15 -6.08 -10.17
CA GLU A 151 -22.58 -5.76 -10.25
C GLU A 151 -22.89 -4.70 -11.31
N ARG A 152 -22.05 -3.66 -11.43
CA ARG A 152 -22.25 -2.53 -12.33
C ARG A 152 -22.01 -2.88 -13.80
N TYR A 153 -20.95 -3.63 -14.09
CA TYR A 153 -20.51 -3.94 -15.46
C TYR A 153 -20.90 -5.35 -15.92
N GLY A 154 -21.37 -6.20 -15.00
CA GLY A 154 -21.83 -7.57 -15.27
C GLY A 154 -20.88 -8.63 -14.74
N ARG A 155 -21.40 -9.59 -13.95
CA ARG A 155 -20.60 -10.64 -13.29
C ARG A 155 -19.92 -11.60 -14.25
N ASP A 156 -20.44 -11.74 -15.46
CA ASP A 156 -19.86 -12.54 -16.55
C ASP A 156 -18.79 -11.78 -17.34
N LYS A 157 -18.66 -10.46 -17.12
CA LYS A 157 -17.69 -9.58 -17.79
C LYS A 157 -16.53 -9.15 -16.90
N VAL A 158 -16.65 -9.37 -15.59
CA VAL A 158 -15.66 -8.95 -14.58
C VAL A 158 -15.09 -10.16 -13.87
N SER A 159 -13.76 -10.22 -13.75
CA SER A 159 -13.06 -11.31 -13.07
C SER A 159 -11.69 -10.85 -12.58
N GLN A 160 -11.12 -11.55 -11.61
CA GLN A 160 -9.73 -11.35 -11.21
C GLN A 160 -8.79 -12.15 -12.12
N ILE A 161 -7.53 -11.74 -12.19
CA ILE A 161 -6.52 -12.43 -13.00
C ILE A 161 -5.95 -13.61 -12.20
N ILE A 162 -5.65 -14.74 -12.85
CA ILE A 162 -4.91 -15.84 -12.18
C ILE A 162 -3.45 -15.46 -11.94
N THR A 163 -2.89 -16.06 -10.89
CA THR A 163 -1.45 -16.12 -10.67
C THR A 163 -1.00 -17.56 -10.59
N TYR A 164 0.13 -17.84 -11.22
CA TYR A 164 0.79 -19.13 -11.14
C TYR A 164 1.93 -19.04 -10.14
N GLY A 165 1.76 -19.70 -8.98
CA GLY A 165 2.83 -19.85 -8.01
C GLY A 165 3.89 -20.79 -8.59
N THR A 166 5.12 -20.31 -8.75
CA THR A 166 6.25 -21.13 -9.23
C THR A 166 7.11 -21.65 -8.09
N MET A 167 7.82 -22.75 -8.35
CA MET A 167 8.78 -23.30 -7.40
C MET A 167 10.05 -22.44 -7.34
N GLY A 168 10.07 -21.45 -6.44
CA GLY A 168 11.25 -20.61 -6.21
C GLY A 168 12.38 -21.35 -5.48
N ALA A 169 13.63 -20.89 -5.66
CA ALA A 169 14.88 -21.54 -5.20
C ALA A 169 14.83 -22.12 -3.77
N LYS A 170 14.37 -21.33 -2.78
CA LYS A 170 14.26 -21.80 -1.38
C LYS A 170 13.17 -22.84 -1.18
N ALA A 171 12.02 -22.65 -1.81
CA ALA A 171 10.86 -23.51 -1.65
C ALA A 171 11.13 -24.87 -2.29
N VAL A 172 11.73 -24.89 -3.50
CA VAL A 172 12.05 -26.13 -4.21
C VAL A 172 13.05 -27.00 -3.43
N ILE A 173 14.07 -26.41 -2.80
CA ILE A 173 15.01 -27.17 -1.93
C ILE A 173 14.26 -27.83 -0.77
N ARG A 174 13.36 -27.09 -0.09
CA ARG A 174 12.59 -27.62 1.03
C ARG A 174 11.64 -28.73 0.61
N ASP A 175 10.98 -28.57 -0.53
CA ASP A 175 10.04 -29.57 -1.05
C ASP A 175 10.77 -30.84 -1.50
N VAL A 176 11.86 -30.71 -2.26
CA VAL A 176 12.69 -31.85 -2.68
C VAL A 176 13.27 -32.58 -1.47
N GLY A 177 13.85 -31.85 -0.51
CA GLY A 177 14.39 -32.44 0.70
C GLY A 177 13.35 -33.25 1.49
N ARG A 178 12.12 -32.73 1.58
CA ARG A 178 10.99 -33.45 2.19
C ARG A 178 10.62 -34.72 1.44
N VAL A 179 10.52 -34.68 0.11
CA VAL A 179 10.17 -35.86 -0.72
C VAL A 179 11.26 -36.93 -0.65
N MET A 180 12.53 -36.53 -0.57
CA MET A 180 13.67 -37.42 -0.39
C MET A 180 13.79 -37.96 1.05
N GLY A 181 12.89 -37.58 1.97
CA GLY A 181 12.84 -38.11 3.33
C GLY A 181 13.77 -37.41 4.33
N HIS A 182 14.36 -36.27 3.98
CA HIS A 182 15.22 -35.52 4.90
C HIS A 182 14.40 -34.75 5.96
N PRO A 183 14.91 -34.60 7.20
CA PRO A 183 14.29 -33.76 8.22
C PRO A 183 14.19 -32.29 7.80
N TYR A 184 13.17 -31.56 8.27
CA TYR A 184 12.98 -30.13 7.94
C TYR A 184 14.24 -29.29 8.22
N GLY A 185 14.92 -29.52 9.34
CA GLY A 185 16.14 -28.77 9.70
C GLY A 185 17.30 -28.97 8.72
N PHE A 186 17.39 -30.12 8.05
CA PHE A 186 18.39 -30.37 7.02
C PHE A 186 18.12 -29.50 5.78
N ALA A 187 16.89 -29.56 5.27
CA ALA A 187 16.50 -28.81 4.09
C ALA A 187 16.46 -27.29 4.35
N ASP A 188 16.02 -26.85 5.53
CA ASP A 188 15.99 -25.44 5.91
C ASP A 188 17.40 -24.84 6.04
N ARG A 189 18.39 -25.63 6.48
CA ARG A 189 19.79 -25.20 6.51
C ARG A 189 20.30 -24.86 5.12
N ILE A 190 20.05 -25.71 4.13
CA ILE A 190 20.46 -25.47 2.73
C ILE A 190 19.69 -24.25 2.17
N ALA A 191 18.37 -24.20 2.39
CA ALA A 191 17.54 -23.11 1.89
C ALA A 191 17.88 -21.73 2.49
N ARG A 192 18.47 -21.68 3.69
CA ARG A 192 18.93 -20.41 4.32
C ARG A 192 20.15 -19.81 3.65
N LEU A 193 20.98 -20.61 3.00
CA LEU A 193 22.17 -20.14 2.27
C LEU A 193 21.81 -19.40 0.98
N ILE A 194 20.63 -19.71 0.41
CA ILE A 194 20.14 -18.97 -0.76
C ILE A 194 19.91 -17.50 -0.34
N PRO A 195 20.50 -16.51 -1.03
CA PRO A 195 20.29 -15.12 -0.67
C PRO A 195 18.81 -14.71 -0.82
N GLY A 196 18.39 -13.71 -0.04
CA GLY A 196 17.00 -13.24 0.01
C GLY A 196 16.63 -12.23 -1.07
N THR A 197 17.41 -12.08 -2.13
CA THR A 197 17.14 -11.08 -3.16
C THR A 197 15.94 -11.49 -4.03
N PRO A 198 15.04 -10.55 -4.39
CA PRO A 198 13.91 -10.84 -5.27
C PRO A 198 14.38 -11.41 -6.61
N GLY A 199 13.72 -12.46 -7.08
CA GLY A 199 14.07 -13.13 -8.34
C GLY A 199 15.32 -14.01 -8.29
N MET A 200 15.88 -14.26 -7.09
CA MET A 200 17.03 -15.16 -6.90
C MET A 200 16.74 -16.55 -7.47
N THR A 201 17.67 -17.04 -8.28
CA THR A 201 17.66 -18.40 -8.85
C THR A 201 18.73 -19.26 -8.19
N LEU A 202 18.60 -20.59 -8.26
CA LEU A 202 19.64 -21.50 -7.80
C LEU A 202 20.97 -21.25 -8.51
N LYS A 203 20.94 -20.87 -9.80
CA LYS A 203 22.16 -20.54 -10.55
C LYS A 203 22.89 -19.35 -9.92
N GLN A 204 22.19 -18.23 -9.72
CA GLN A 204 22.77 -17.02 -9.11
C GLN A 204 23.21 -17.27 -7.67
N ALA A 205 22.44 -18.04 -6.90
CA ALA A 205 22.80 -18.34 -5.51
C ALA A 205 24.13 -19.09 -5.39
N PHE A 206 24.47 -19.95 -6.35
CA PHE A 206 25.78 -20.62 -6.42
C PHE A 206 26.92 -19.69 -6.82
N GLU A 207 26.63 -18.60 -7.54
CA GLU A 207 27.62 -17.57 -7.90
C GLU A 207 27.86 -16.61 -6.71
N ASP A 208 26.80 -16.30 -5.96
CA ASP A 208 26.81 -15.34 -4.85
C ASP A 208 27.28 -15.94 -3.51
N GLU A 209 27.01 -17.23 -3.26
CA GLU A 209 27.28 -17.89 -1.97
C GLU A 209 28.23 -19.11 -2.13
N PRO A 210 29.54 -18.94 -1.86
CA PRO A 210 30.53 -20.02 -1.99
C PRO A 210 30.26 -21.23 -1.08
N GLU A 211 29.67 -21.02 0.11
CA GLU A 211 29.36 -22.12 1.04
C GLU A 211 28.41 -23.15 0.42
N LEU A 212 27.50 -22.70 -0.44
CA LEU A 212 26.56 -23.57 -1.16
C LEU A 212 27.30 -24.51 -2.13
N GLY A 213 28.33 -24.01 -2.81
CA GLY A 213 29.21 -24.80 -3.67
C GLY A 213 30.03 -25.83 -2.90
N GLU A 214 30.59 -25.44 -1.75
CA GLU A 214 31.35 -26.36 -0.88
C GLU A 214 30.47 -27.49 -0.34
N LEU A 215 29.25 -27.18 0.11
CA LEU A 215 28.30 -28.18 0.60
C LEU A 215 27.84 -29.13 -0.50
N TYR A 216 27.60 -28.61 -1.70
CA TYR A 216 27.24 -29.42 -2.87
C TYR A 216 28.35 -30.42 -3.25
N GLU A 217 29.62 -30.05 -3.11
CA GLU A 217 30.72 -30.97 -3.40
C GLU A 217 30.97 -31.99 -2.28
N ARG A 218 30.80 -31.58 -1.02
CA ARG A 218 31.15 -32.40 0.15
C ARG A 218 30.10 -33.44 0.54
N ASP A 219 28.82 -33.14 0.33
CA ASP A 219 27.71 -33.92 0.87
C ASP A 219 26.81 -34.45 -0.28
N ASP A 220 26.84 -35.77 -0.50
CA ASP A 220 26.10 -36.43 -1.58
C ASP A 220 24.58 -36.27 -1.42
N ASP A 221 24.06 -36.18 -0.18
CA ASP A 221 22.63 -35.94 0.06
C ASP A 221 22.25 -34.52 -0.38
N VAL A 222 23.10 -33.53 -0.05
CA VAL A 222 22.91 -32.13 -0.50
C VAL A 222 22.97 -32.04 -2.01
N ARG A 223 23.92 -32.73 -2.64
CA ARG A 223 24.07 -32.80 -4.09
C ARG A 223 22.80 -33.32 -4.76
N GLY A 224 22.28 -34.46 -4.27
CA GLY A 224 21.04 -35.05 -4.80
C GLY A 224 19.83 -34.12 -4.69
N VAL A 225 19.69 -33.41 -3.56
CA VAL A 225 18.62 -32.42 -3.37
C VAL A 225 18.75 -31.26 -4.35
N ILE A 226 19.95 -30.71 -4.52
CA ILE A 226 20.19 -29.54 -5.38
C ILE A 226 20.01 -29.88 -6.86
N ASP A 227 20.49 -31.03 -7.32
CA ASP A 227 20.35 -31.43 -8.72
C ASP A 227 18.91 -31.62 -9.13
N MET A 228 18.11 -32.24 -8.26
CA MET A 228 16.67 -32.34 -8.47
C MET A 228 15.98 -30.97 -8.38
N ALA A 229 16.39 -30.14 -7.41
CA ALA A 229 15.83 -28.80 -7.28
C ALA A 229 16.07 -27.92 -8.51
N ARG A 230 17.23 -28.03 -9.18
CA ARG A 230 17.54 -27.33 -10.43
C ARG A 230 16.62 -27.72 -11.59
N GLN A 231 16.15 -28.97 -11.62
CA GLN A 231 15.21 -29.44 -12.66
C GLN A 231 13.77 -28.97 -12.41
N LEU A 232 13.42 -28.70 -11.16
CA LEU A 232 12.07 -28.32 -10.75
C LEU A 232 11.89 -26.81 -10.53
N GLU A 233 12.99 -26.05 -10.42
CA GLU A 233 12.96 -24.59 -10.27
C GLU A 233 12.17 -23.94 -11.42
N GLY A 234 11.26 -23.04 -11.07
CA GLY A 234 10.47 -22.28 -12.03
C GLY A 234 9.22 -23.00 -12.57
N LEU A 235 9.03 -24.29 -12.27
CA LEU A 235 7.80 -24.99 -12.63
C LEU A 235 6.60 -24.42 -11.86
N ALA A 236 5.45 -24.38 -12.52
CA ALA A 236 4.19 -23.99 -11.90
C ALA A 236 3.75 -25.04 -10.87
N ARG A 237 3.40 -24.60 -9.66
CA ARG A 237 3.02 -25.45 -8.53
C ARG A 237 1.53 -25.39 -8.26
N ASN A 238 0.96 -24.19 -8.27
CA ASN A 238 -0.43 -23.95 -7.92
C ASN A 238 -0.96 -22.73 -8.67
N ALA A 239 -2.26 -22.74 -8.90
CA ALA A 239 -3.03 -21.57 -9.32
C ALA A 239 -3.57 -20.86 -8.08
N GLY A 240 -3.60 -19.52 -8.13
CA GLY A 240 -4.25 -18.68 -7.13
C GLY A 240 -4.74 -17.39 -7.76
N THR A 241 -5.40 -16.56 -6.97
CA THR A 241 -5.95 -15.29 -7.44
C THR A 241 -4.91 -14.18 -7.34
N HIS A 242 -4.78 -13.34 -8.38
CA HIS A 242 -3.91 -12.17 -8.33
C HIS A 242 -4.38 -11.20 -7.25
N ALA A 243 -3.46 -10.72 -6.42
CA ALA A 243 -3.75 -9.81 -5.31
C ALA A 243 -4.27 -8.42 -5.73
N GLY A 244 -4.48 -8.16 -7.03
CA GLY A 244 -4.69 -6.81 -7.54
C GLY A 244 -5.35 -6.74 -8.91
N GLY A 245 -4.91 -7.56 -9.87
CA GLY A 245 -5.42 -7.52 -11.23
C GLY A 245 -6.88 -7.95 -11.33
N VAL A 246 -7.71 -7.01 -11.79
CA VAL A 246 -9.11 -7.18 -12.18
C VAL A 246 -9.22 -6.88 -13.67
N VAL A 247 -10.02 -7.64 -14.39
CA VAL A 247 -10.34 -7.38 -15.80
C VAL A 247 -11.80 -7.01 -15.95
N ILE A 248 -12.09 -6.10 -16.86
CA ILE A 248 -13.45 -5.73 -17.26
C ILE A 248 -13.53 -5.83 -18.78
N ALA A 249 -14.34 -6.76 -19.27
CA ALA A 249 -14.55 -6.99 -20.69
C ALA A 249 -15.83 -6.29 -21.19
N PRO A 250 -15.94 -5.96 -22.49
CA PRO A 250 -17.18 -5.43 -23.07
C PRO A 250 -18.26 -6.49 -23.27
N SER A 251 -17.87 -7.76 -23.47
CA SER A 251 -18.74 -8.94 -23.59
C SER A 251 -18.33 -10.01 -22.56
N PRO A 252 -19.04 -11.15 -22.46
CA PRO A 252 -18.68 -12.20 -21.51
C PRO A 252 -17.19 -12.59 -21.62
N LEU A 253 -16.51 -12.74 -20.49
CA LEU A 253 -15.07 -13.03 -20.45
C LEU A 253 -14.68 -14.29 -21.22
N THR A 254 -15.60 -15.25 -21.31
CA THR A 254 -15.41 -16.50 -22.06
C THR A 254 -15.21 -16.30 -23.57
N ASP A 255 -15.55 -15.13 -24.11
CA ASP A 255 -15.26 -14.76 -25.50
C ASP A 255 -13.76 -14.49 -25.71
N PHE A 256 -13.04 -14.14 -24.65
CA PHE A 256 -11.62 -13.74 -24.68
C PHE A 256 -10.69 -14.74 -23.99
N ALA A 257 -11.10 -15.26 -22.83
CA ALA A 257 -10.27 -16.09 -21.98
C ALA A 257 -11.09 -17.20 -21.28
N PRO A 258 -10.54 -18.42 -21.12
CA PRO A 258 -11.14 -19.43 -20.27
C PRO A 258 -11.08 -19.00 -18.80
N LEU A 259 -12.02 -19.48 -18.00
CA LEU A 259 -12.11 -19.19 -16.56
C LEU A 259 -11.69 -20.39 -15.72
N TYR A 260 -11.17 -20.13 -14.52
CA TYR A 260 -10.81 -21.11 -13.50
C TYR A 260 -11.39 -20.66 -12.16
N GLN A 261 -11.90 -21.58 -11.35
CA GLN A 261 -12.36 -21.24 -10.00
C GLN A 261 -11.41 -21.90 -8.99
N PRO A 262 -10.64 -21.12 -8.21
CA PRO A 262 -9.79 -21.65 -7.17
C PRO A 262 -10.61 -22.37 -6.08
N ASP A 263 -10.06 -23.45 -5.53
CA ASP A 263 -10.72 -24.22 -4.47
C ASP A 263 -10.94 -23.36 -3.22
N GLY A 264 -12.19 -23.28 -2.76
CA GLY A 264 -12.57 -22.50 -1.58
C GLY A 264 -12.86 -21.03 -1.84
N GLU A 265 -12.71 -20.56 -3.09
CA GLU A 265 -13.10 -19.22 -3.51
C GLU A 265 -14.44 -19.24 -4.27
N THR A 266 -15.24 -18.19 -4.11
CA THR A 266 -16.54 -18.04 -4.79
C THR A 266 -16.41 -17.40 -6.17
N GLY A 267 -15.30 -16.70 -6.44
CA GLY A 267 -15.05 -15.99 -7.70
C GLY A 267 -14.25 -16.84 -8.70
N ALA A 268 -14.61 -16.72 -9.98
CA ALA A 268 -13.79 -17.23 -11.08
C ALA A 268 -12.69 -16.23 -11.43
N VAL A 269 -11.52 -16.74 -11.83
CA VAL A 269 -10.37 -15.99 -12.34
C VAL A 269 -10.12 -16.34 -13.81
N THR A 270 -9.47 -15.45 -14.57
CA THR A 270 -9.01 -15.75 -15.93
C THR A 270 -7.94 -16.83 -15.92
N GLN A 271 -7.90 -17.80 -16.84
CA GLN A 271 -6.78 -18.76 -16.93
C GLN A 271 -5.52 -18.16 -17.55
N PHE A 272 -5.64 -17.02 -18.22
CA PHE A 272 -4.51 -16.25 -18.72
C PHE A 272 -3.93 -15.40 -17.59
N ASP A 273 -2.61 -15.41 -17.48
CA ASP A 273 -1.90 -14.56 -16.55
C ASP A 273 -1.93 -13.09 -17.00
N MET A 274 -1.33 -12.20 -16.21
CA MET A 274 -1.33 -10.76 -16.48
C MET A 274 -0.87 -10.40 -17.90
N LYS A 275 0.17 -11.06 -18.43
CA LYS A 275 0.72 -10.73 -19.75
C LYS A 275 -0.16 -11.25 -20.86
N ASP A 276 -0.71 -12.45 -20.66
CA ASP A 276 -1.55 -13.10 -21.66
C ASP A 276 -2.91 -12.39 -21.77
N VAL A 277 -3.48 -11.92 -20.65
CA VAL A 277 -4.70 -11.11 -20.60
C VAL A 277 -4.55 -9.81 -21.39
N GLU A 278 -3.44 -9.09 -21.20
CA GLU A 278 -3.15 -7.87 -21.97
C GLU A 278 -2.99 -8.17 -23.47
N GLN A 279 -2.34 -9.30 -23.80
CA GLN A 279 -2.15 -9.70 -25.20
C GLN A 279 -3.47 -10.03 -25.89
N VAL A 280 -4.43 -10.66 -25.22
CA VAL A 280 -5.77 -10.92 -25.80
C VAL A 280 -6.66 -9.67 -25.84
N GLY A 281 -6.15 -8.53 -25.38
CA GLY A 281 -6.79 -7.22 -25.52
C GLY A 281 -7.64 -6.78 -24.33
N LEU A 282 -7.72 -7.57 -23.26
CA LEU A 282 -8.49 -7.18 -22.09
C LEU A 282 -7.76 -6.09 -21.30
N VAL A 283 -8.53 -5.10 -20.85
CA VAL A 283 -8.03 -4.04 -19.98
C VAL A 283 -7.92 -4.58 -18.56
N LYS A 284 -6.71 -4.49 -17.99
CA LYS A 284 -6.50 -4.73 -16.57
C LYS A 284 -6.69 -3.45 -15.77
N PHE A 285 -7.17 -3.62 -14.55
CA PHE A 285 -7.19 -2.61 -13.51
C PHE A 285 -6.53 -3.21 -12.28
N ASP A 286 -5.57 -2.50 -11.70
CA ASP A 286 -4.86 -2.98 -10.53
C ASP A 286 -5.47 -2.39 -9.26
N PHE A 287 -6.22 -3.23 -8.53
CA PHE A 287 -6.90 -2.90 -7.28
C PHE A 287 -6.04 -3.39 -6.11
N LEU A 288 -5.08 -2.59 -5.65
CA LEU A 288 -4.15 -2.99 -4.61
C LEU A 288 -4.74 -2.75 -3.22
N GLY A 289 -4.65 -3.74 -2.33
CA GLY A 289 -4.93 -3.56 -0.92
C GLY A 289 -3.75 -2.92 -0.19
N LEU A 290 -3.78 -1.60 0.03
CA LEU A 290 -2.73 -0.88 0.74
C LEU A 290 -3.08 -0.75 2.22
N ARG A 291 -2.32 -1.48 3.05
CA ARG A 291 -2.46 -1.47 4.51
C ARG A 291 -2.42 -0.06 5.13
N THR A 292 -1.61 0.84 4.58
CA THR A 292 -1.49 2.22 5.09
C THR A 292 -2.82 2.95 5.08
N LEU A 293 -3.65 2.76 4.06
CA LEU A 293 -4.97 3.39 3.97
C LEU A 293 -5.89 2.89 5.09
N THR A 294 -5.88 1.59 5.36
CA THR A 294 -6.60 1.00 6.50
C THR A 294 -6.13 1.57 7.84
N ILE A 295 -4.82 1.78 8.02
CA ILE A 295 -4.28 2.39 9.25
C ILE A 295 -4.76 3.84 9.40
N ILE A 296 -4.72 4.62 8.32
CA ILE A 296 -5.18 6.02 8.32
C ILE A 296 -6.67 6.06 8.68
N ASP A 297 -7.48 5.21 8.06
CA ASP A 297 -8.92 5.12 8.29
C ASP A 297 -9.26 4.80 9.76
N TRP A 298 -8.68 3.74 10.32
CA TRP A 298 -8.87 3.42 11.73
C TRP A 298 -8.35 4.50 12.68
N ALA A 299 -7.25 5.17 12.33
CA ALA A 299 -6.75 6.29 13.13
C ALA A 299 -7.72 7.48 13.10
N LEU A 300 -8.33 7.76 11.96
CA LEU A 300 -9.36 8.79 11.80
C LEU A 300 -10.63 8.42 12.57
N ASP A 301 -11.10 7.18 12.50
CA ASP A 301 -12.27 6.71 13.27
C ASP A 301 -12.07 6.94 14.77
N ILE A 302 -10.92 6.52 15.30
CA ILE A 302 -10.59 6.70 16.72
C ILE A 302 -10.45 8.19 17.07
N ALA A 303 -9.77 8.97 16.23
CA ALA A 303 -9.59 10.40 16.48
C ALA A 303 -10.91 11.18 16.40
N ASN A 304 -11.77 10.86 15.42
CA ASN A 304 -13.05 11.51 15.19
C ASN A 304 -14.08 11.15 16.27
N ALA A 305 -14.07 9.92 16.78
CA ALA A 305 -14.87 9.55 17.94
C ALA A 305 -14.54 10.45 19.14
N HIS A 306 -13.25 10.66 19.43
CA HIS A 306 -12.83 11.55 20.52
C HIS A 306 -13.14 13.04 20.24
N ARG A 307 -13.04 13.48 18.98
CA ARG A 307 -13.42 14.86 18.59
C ARG A 307 -14.91 15.10 18.72
N ALA A 308 -15.74 14.11 18.40
CA ALA A 308 -17.19 14.19 18.57
C ALA A 308 -17.59 14.37 20.04
N GLU A 309 -16.93 13.67 20.97
CA GLU A 309 -17.10 13.89 22.43
C GLU A 309 -16.78 15.33 22.86
N GLN A 310 -15.89 16.01 22.12
CA GLN A 310 -15.50 17.40 22.33
C GLN A 310 -16.34 18.40 21.52
N GLY A 311 -17.32 17.94 20.74
CA GLY A 311 -18.14 18.78 19.85
C GLY A 311 -17.35 19.43 18.70
N LYS A 312 -16.28 18.79 18.22
CA LYS A 312 -15.47 19.27 17.08
C LYS A 312 -15.84 18.53 15.80
N GLU A 313 -15.74 19.23 14.67
CA GLU A 313 -15.91 18.64 13.33
C GLU A 313 -14.94 17.47 13.08
N PRO A 314 -15.34 16.46 12.29
CA PRO A 314 -14.45 15.37 11.90
C PRO A 314 -13.26 15.87 11.08
N ILE A 315 -12.16 15.14 11.14
CA ILE A 315 -10.96 15.41 10.35
C ILE A 315 -11.22 14.95 8.92
N ASP A 316 -11.06 15.87 7.97
CA ASP A 316 -10.84 15.54 6.57
C ASP A 316 -9.34 15.42 6.32
N ILE A 317 -8.90 14.20 5.97
CA ILE A 317 -7.48 13.88 5.76
C ILE A 317 -6.93 14.43 4.44
N ASP A 318 -7.80 14.68 3.45
CA ASP A 318 -7.40 15.24 2.16
C ASP A 318 -7.26 16.78 2.23
N ALA A 319 -7.84 17.41 3.27
CA ALA A 319 -7.80 18.86 3.49
C ALA A 319 -6.70 19.32 4.48
N ILE A 320 -5.83 18.42 4.95
CA ILE A 320 -4.77 18.80 5.90
C ILE A 320 -3.75 19.77 5.26
N PRO A 321 -3.23 20.76 6.00
CA PRO A 321 -2.18 21.64 5.49
C PRO A 321 -0.91 20.83 5.23
N MET A 322 -0.19 21.13 4.15
CA MET A 322 1.05 20.43 3.76
C MET A 322 2.33 21.09 4.33
N ASP A 323 2.19 22.16 5.10
CA ASP A 323 3.27 22.97 5.70
C ASP A 323 3.26 22.93 7.24
N ASP A 324 2.56 21.96 7.85
CA ASP A 324 2.40 21.86 9.31
C ASP A 324 3.76 21.70 10.06
N PRO A 325 4.14 22.67 10.93
CA PRO A 325 5.41 22.63 11.64
C PRO A 325 5.56 21.44 12.60
N ALA A 326 4.47 20.97 13.20
CA ALA A 326 4.53 19.84 14.15
C ALA A 326 4.90 18.53 13.43
N THR A 327 4.35 18.32 12.24
CA THR A 327 4.65 17.18 11.37
C THR A 327 6.10 17.19 10.92
N PHE A 328 6.61 18.33 10.43
CA PHE A 328 8.03 18.44 10.08
C PHE A 328 8.94 18.32 11.30
N GLY A 329 8.55 18.86 12.45
CA GLY A 329 9.29 18.68 13.71
C GLY A 329 9.43 17.20 14.10
N LEU A 330 8.37 16.41 13.91
CA LEU A 330 8.40 14.95 14.11
C LEU A 330 9.37 14.28 13.13
N LEU A 331 9.30 14.60 11.83
CA LEU A 331 10.19 14.06 10.81
C LEU A 331 11.66 14.42 11.08
N GLN A 332 11.96 15.69 11.36
CA GLN A 332 13.31 16.17 11.67
C GLN A 332 13.91 15.54 12.94
N SER A 333 13.06 15.14 13.89
CA SER A 333 13.49 14.38 15.07
C SER A 333 13.74 12.89 14.78
N SER A 334 13.55 12.44 13.54
CA SER A 334 13.68 11.05 13.06
C SER A 334 12.78 10.05 13.79
N LYS A 335 11.69 10.53 14.41
CA LYS A 335 10.70 9.71 15.10
C LYS A 335 9.69 9.10 14.11
N THR A 336 10.17 8.49 13.04
CA THR A 336 9.36 8.02 11.90
C THR A 336 8.93 6.55 12.02
N HIS A 337 8.95 5.96 13.21
CA HIS A 337 8.40 4.62 13.39
C HIS A 337 6.92 4.56 12.97
N ALA A 338 6.56 3.57 12.16
CA ALA A 338 5.24 3.39 11.56
C ALA A 338 4.80 4.51 10.59
N VAL A 339 5.66 5.49 10.28
CA VAL A 339 5.40 6.46 9.20
C VAL A 339 5.68 5.78 7.87
N PHE A 340 4.71 5.79 6.98
CA PHE A 340 4.77 5.06 5.70
C PHE A 340 6.00 5.48 4.88
N GLN A 341 6.68 4.51 4.24
CA GLN A 341 7.94 4.65 3.49
C GLN A 341 9.17 5.14 4.29
N LEU A 342 8.97 5.84 5.41
CA LEU A 342 10.00 6.57 6.13
C LEU A 342 10.53 5.86 7.39
N GLU A 343 10.13 4.60 7.62
CA GLU A 343 10.37 3.93 8.90
C GLU A 343 11.70 3.16 9.02
N SER A 344 12.39 2.87 7.90
CA SER A 344 13.58 2.01 7.90
C SER A 344 14.77 2.67 8.62
N PRO A 345 15.70 1.90 9.23
CA PRO A 345 16.84 2.48 9.93
C PRO A 345 17.71 3.39 9.05
N GLY A 346 17.99 2.98 7.82
CA GLY A 346 18.77 3.78 6.87
C GLY A 346 18.02 5.04 6.44
N MET A 347 16.70 4.95 6.25
CA MET A 347 15.88 6.12 5.91
C MET A 347 15.83 7.12 7.07
N ARG A 348 15.75 6.66 8.32
CA ARG A 348 15.83 7.53 9.50
C ARG A 348 17.14 8.29 9.58
N ASP A 349 18.26 7.65 9.28
CA ASP A 349 19.56 8.31 9.20
C ASP A 349 19.58 9.37 8.10
N LEU A 350 19.05 9.04 6.91
CA LEU A 350 18.91 9.99 5.81
C LEU A 350 18.06 11.20 6.20
N ILE A 351 16.90 10.99 6.84
CA ILE A 351 16.02 12.06 7.33
C ILE A 351 16.76 12.94 8.35
N LYS A 352 17.53 12.36 9.26
CA LYS A 352 18.32 13.10 10.26
C LYS A 352 19.34 14.04 9.61
N ARG A 353 19.95 13.60 8.52
CA ARG A 353 20.95 14.36 7.75
C ARG A 353 20.28 15.41 6.86
N LEU A 354 19.18 15.06 6.20
CA LEU A 354 18.46 15.95 5.29
C LEU A 354 17.70 17.06 6.02
N ARG A 355 17.04 16.73 7.15
CA ARG A 355 16.11 17.60 7.90
C ARG A 355 15.03 18.19 6.99
N PRO A 356 14.02 17.38 6.58
CA PRO A 356 12.94 17.86 5.72
C PRO A 356 12.16 18.99 6.42
N ASP A 357 11.85 20.05 5.68
CA ASP A 357 11.12 21.23 6.14
C ASP A 357 10.00 21.68 5.18
N CYS A 358 9.87 21.02 4.04
CA CYS A 358 8.77 21.19 3.11
C CYS A 358 8.32 19.84 2.50
N PHE A 359 7.14 19.82 1.86
CA PHE A 359 6.61 18.60 1.26
C PHE A 359 7.52 18.03 0.16
N ASP A 360 8.14 18.89 -0.66
CA ASP A 360 9.05 18.48 -1.73
C ASP A 360 10.25 17.67 -1.21
N ASP A 361 10.70 17.90 0.03
CA ASP A 361 11.73 17.07 0.64
C ASP A 361 11.27 15.63 0.88
N ILE A 362 10.00 15.43 1.23
CA ILE A 362 9.42 14.10 1.43
C ILE A 362 9.35 13.39 0.08
N VAL A 363 8.92 14.10 -0.97
CA VAL A 363 8.94 13.60 -2.35
C VAL A 363 10.35 13.18 -2.75
N ALA A 364 11.36 13.98 -2.40
CA ALA A 364 12.76 13.70 -2.69
C ALA A 364 13.31 12.53 -1.86
N LEU A 365 12.98 12.41 -0.57
CA LEU A 365 13.41 11.31 0.29
C LEU A 365 13.03 9.94 -0.28
N VAL A 366 11.79 9.81 -0.74
CA VAL A 366 11.27 8.58 -1.36
C VAL A 366 12.06 8.24 -2.63
N ALA A 367 12.46 9.23 -3.42
CA ALA A 367 13.25 9.04 -4.63
C ALA A 367 14.74 8.75 -4.35
N LEU A 368 15.32 9.38 -3.34
CA LEU A 368 16.76 9.35 -3.01
C LEU A 368 17.19 8.07 -2.29
N PHE A 369 16.33 7.45 -1.48
CA PHE A 369 16.71 6.28 -0.67
C PHE A 369 16.71 4.98 -1.49
N ARG A 370 17.60 4.92 -2.49
CA ARG A 370 17.77 3.78 -3.39
C ARG A 370 19.27 3.49 -3.61
N PRO A 371 19.66 2.25 -3.90
CA PRO A 371 21.08 1.88 -4.03
C PRO A 371 21.87 2.77 -5.01
N GLY A 372 21.29 3.12 -6.15
CA GLY A 372 21.95 3.96 -7.16
C GLY A 372 22.28 5.39 -6.70
N PRO A 373 21.27 6.20 -6.30
CA PRO A 373 21.51 7.52 -5.74
C PRO A 373 22.45 7.51 -4.52
N LEU A 374 22.36 6.50 -3.64
CA LEU A 374 23.23 6.37 -2.47
C LEU A 374 24.70 6.10 -2.84
N GLN A 375 24.95 5.29 -3.87
CA GLN A 375 26.32 4.95 -4.30
C GLN A 375 27.00 6.04 -5.14
N SER A 376 26.21 6.89 -5.80
CA SER A 376 26.73 7.93 -6.71
C SER A 376 27.16 9.24 -6.03
N GLY A 377 26.96 9.37 -4.71
CA GLY A 377 27.21 10.63 -3.97
C GLY A 377 26.15 11.72 -4.24
N MET A 378 25.10 11.40 -4.99
CA MET A 378 23.98 12.31 -5.29
C MET A 378 23.28 12.78 -4.02
N VAL A 379 23.06 11.85 -3.08
CA VAL A 379 22.41 12.13 -1.79
C VAL A 379 23.21 13.14 -0.97
N ASP A 380 24.53 12.99 -0.93
CA ASP A 380 25.41 13.90 -0.20
C ASP A 380 25.37 15.30 -0.83
N THR A 381 25.44 15.37 -2.16
CA THR A 381 25.33 16.63 -2.92
C THR A 381 24.00 17.33 -2.65
N PHE A 382 22.90 16.59 -2.62
CA PHE A 382 21.56 17.13 -2.33
C PHE A 382 21.51 17.76 -0.93
N ILE A 383 22.01 17.04 0.08
CA ILE A 383 22.02 17.49 1.48
C ILE A 383 22.94 18.71 1.65
N GLU A 384 24.13 18.69 1.06
CA GLU A 384 25.08 19.81 1.12
C GLU A 384 24.51 21.08 0.50
N ARG A 385 23.85 20.97 -0.66
CA ARG A 385 23.22 22.11 -1.32
C ARG A 385 22.01 22.63 -0.56
N LYS A 386 21.18 21.74 0.00
CA LYS A 386 20.06 22.12 0.84
C LYS A 386 20.50 22.94 2.07
N HIS A 387 21.55 22.50 2.76
CA HIS A 387 22.05 23.20 3.96
C HIS A 387 22.97 24.38 3.63
N SER A 388 23.21 24.65 2.34
CA SER A 388 24.03 25.78 1.93
C SER A 388 23.22 27.06 2.05
N ASN A 389 23.67 27.98 2.90
CA ASN A 389 23.12 29.34 2.96
C ASN A 389 23.54 30.23 1.75
N ASP A 390 24.27 29.67 0.80
CA ASP A 390 24.82 30.35 -0.36
C ASP A 390 24.23 29.71 -1.63
N GLU A 391 23.26 30.41 -2.23
CA GLU A 391 22.59 29.98 -3.47
C GLU A 391 23.57 29.86 -4.65
N SER A 392 24.73 30.55 -4.61
CA SER A 392 25.74 30.44 -5.67
C SER A 392 26.40 29.06 -5.73
N LYS A 393 26.27 28.25 -4.67
CA LYS A 393 26.72 26.85 -4.66
C LYS A 393 25.75 25.90 -5.34
N ILE A 394 24.53 26.34 -5.65
CA ILE A 394 23.55 25.53 -6.36
C ILE A 394 23.81 25.67 -7.86
N ASP A 395 24.44 24.65 -8.43
CA ASP A 395 24.65 24.57 -9.88
C ASP A 395 23.38 24.07 -10.56
N TYR A 396 22.67 24.99 -11.22
CA TYR A 396 21.52 24.71 -12.08
C TYR A 396 21.92 24.37 -13.52
N MET A 397 23.22 24.35 -13.84
CA MET A 397 23.83 24.15 -15.15
C MET A 397 23.54 25.26 -16.16
N HIS A 398 22.30 25.75 -16.23
CA HIS A 398 21.86 26.82 -17.10
C HIS A 398 20.74 27.65 -16.44
N PRO A 399 20.69 28.99 -16.59
CA PRO A 399 19.65 29.82 -15.98
C PRO A 399 18.22 29.38 -16.29
N SER A 400 17.95 28.92 -17.52
CA SER A 400 16.61 28.43 -17.91
C SER A 400 16.18 27.14 -17.20
N LEU A 401 17.11 26.38 -16.61
CA LEU A 401 16.78 25.16 -15.84
C LEU A 401 16.49 25.45 -14.37
N GLN A 402 16.75 26.67 -13.88
CA GLN A 402 16.53 27.02 -12.49
C GLN A 402 15.09 26.73 -12.02
N PRO A 403 14.02 27.09 -12.76
CA PRO A 403 12.64 26.80 -12.32
C PRO A 403 12.37 25.30 -12.11
N VAL A 404 12.92 24.45 -12.98
CA VAL A 404 12.70 22.99 -12.99
C VAL A 404 13.48 22.30 -11.87
N LEU A 405 14.68 22.80 -11.56
CA LEU A 405 15.61 22.15 -10.64
C LEU A 405 15.67 22.82 -9.26
N LYS A 406 14.90 23.91 -9.03
CA LYS A 406 14.84 24.62 -7.75
C LYS A 406 14.41 23.70 -6.61
N GLY A 407 13.34 22.93 -6.80
CA GLY A 407 12.81 21.98 -5.80
C GLY A 407 13.72 20.79 -5.50
N THR A 408 14.83 20.63 -6.24
CA THR A 408 15.82 19.57 -6.02
C THR A 408 17.23 20.12 -5.86
N TYR A 409 17.36 21.42 -5.57
CA TYR A 409 18.64 22.08 -5.34
C TYR A 409 19.65 21.83 -6.48
N GLY A 410 19.20 21.94 -7.74
CA GLY A 410 20.05 21.77 -8.93
C GLY A 410 20.39 20.31 -9.26
N VAL A 411 19.91 19.33 -8.51
CA VAL A 411 20.14 17.90 -8.77
C VAL A 411 19.02 17.36 -9.67
N ILE A 412 19.37 16.70 -10.78
CA ILE A 412 18.38 15.98 -11.61
C ILE A 412 18.00 14.69 -10.90
N LEU A 413 16.81 14.68 -10.29
CA LEU A 413 16.30 13.55 -9.51
C LEU A 413 15.14 12.84 -10.21
N TYR A 414 14.29 13.60 -10.89
CA TYR A 414 13.06 13.10 -11.48
C TYR A 414 13.14 12.94 -13.00
N GLN A 415 12.37 11.99 -13.52
CA GLN A 415 12.20 11.78 -14.96
C GLN A 415 11.53 12.99 -15.63
N GLU A 416 10.57 13.60 -14.95
CA GLU A 416 9.88 14.81 -15.37
C GLU A 416 10.86 15.99 -15.56
N GLN A 417 11.89 16.10 -14.71
CA GLN A 417 12.93 17.12 -14.84
C GLN A 417 13.80 16.91 -16.09
N VAL A 418 14.09 15.65 -16.45
CA VAL A 418 14.78 15.32 -17.71
C VAL A 418 13.94 15.73 -18.90
N MET A 419 12.62 15.50 -18.84
CA MET A 419 11.70 15.87 -19.91
C MET A 419 11.60 17.39 -20.08
N GLN A 420 11.41 18.13 -18.97
CA GLN A 420 11.36 19.59 -18.98
C GLN A 420 12.70 20.21 -19.41
N ALA A 421 13.84 19.63 -19.01
CA ALA A 421 15.14 20.09 -19.47
C ALA A 421 15.30 19.96 -20.99
N ALA A 422 14.82 18.86 -21.59
CA ALA A 422 14.81 18.68 -23.04
C ALA A 422 13.86 19.66 -23.75
N GLN A 423 12.68 19.91 -23.18
CA GLN A 423 11.74 20.89 -23.70
C GLN A 423 12.34 22.30 -23.71
N ILE A 424 12.85 22.76 -22.55
CA ILE A 424 13.33 24.13 -22.37
C ILE A 424 14.63 24.39 -23.14
N LEU A 425 15.59 23.47 -23.07
CA LEU A 425 16.89 23.67 -23.71
C LEU A 425 16.82 23.34 -25.19
N ALA A 426 16.28 22.20 -25.58
CA ALA A 426 16.36 21.71 -26.95
C ALA A 426 15.08 21.90 -27.79
N GLY A 427 14.02 22.46 -27.22
CA GLY A 427 12.77 22.73 -27.94
C GLY A 427 11.94 21.47 -28.25
N TYR A 428 12.15 20.39 -27.50
CA TYR A 428 11.36 19.16 -27.65
C TYR A 428 9.89 19.42 -27.32
N SER A 429 8.97 18.72 -27.99
CA SER A 429 7.64 18.52 -27.43
C SER A 429 7.75 17.66 -26.15
N LEU A 430 6.80 17.76 -25.23
CA LEU A 430 6.79 16.89 -24.05
C LEU A 430 6.61 15.40 -24.42
N GLY A 431 5.94 15.11 -25.55
CA GLY A 431 5.85 13.76 -26.11
C GLY A 431 7.20 13.22 -26.59
N GLN A 432 7.96 14.00 -27.34
CA GLN A 432 9.33 13.68 -27.75
C GLN A 432 10.25 13.50 -26.54
N ALA A 433 10.05 14.31 -25.50
CA ALA A 433 10.85 14.24 -24.29
C ALA A 433 10.62 12.93 -23.51
N ASP A 434 9.40 12.38 -23.50
CA ASP A 434 9.16 11.03 -22.96
C ASP A 434 9.84 9.94 -23.79
N LEU A 435 9.87 10.08 -25.12
CA LEU A 435 10.60 9.15 -26.01
C LEU A 435 12.10 9.17 -25.70
N LEU A 436 12.70 10.36 -25.51
CA LEU A 436 14.08 10.52 -25.08
C LEU A 436 14.36 9.80 -23.76
N ARG A 437 13.52 10.04 -22.74
CA ARG A 437 13.62 9.39 -21.43
C ARG A 437 13.60 7.85 -21.56
N ARG A 438 12.72 7.30 -22.41
CA ARG A 438 12.65 5.85 -22.66
C ARG A 438 13.91 5.30 -23.33
N ALA A 439 14.43 6.02 -24.34
CA ALA A 439 15.67 5.64 -25.02
C ALA A 439 16.84 5.57 -24.02
N MET A 440 16.94 6.57 -23.14
CA MET A 440 17.92 6.57 -22.05
C MET A 440 17.76 5.37 -21.11
N GLY A 441 16.53 5.02 -20.75
CA GLY A 441 16.25 3.85 -19.89
C GLY A 441 16.60 2.50 -20.53
N LYS A 442 16.39 2.35 -21.85
CA LYS A 442 16.69 1.11 -22.59
C LYS A 442 18.15 0.94 -22.98
N LYS A 443 18.97 2.01 -22.89
CA LYS A 443 20.40 2.00 -23.22
C LYS A 443 20.72 1.56 -24.65
N ILE A 444 19.86 1.91 -25.61
CA ILE A 444 20.09 1.59 -27.02
C ILE A 444 21.07 2.62 -27.60
N ALA A 445 22.34 2.21 -27.76
CA ALA A 445 23.43 3.12 -28.15
C ALA A 445 23.17 3.90 -29.44
N ALA A 446 22.52 3.27 -30.43
CA ALA A 446 22.18 3.92 -31.70
C ALA A 446 21.12 5.02 -31.52
N GLU A 447 20.02 4.74 -30.80
CA GLU A 447 18.96 5.73 -30.51
C GLU A 447 19.51 6.88 -29.64
N MET A 448 20.38 6.58 -28.68
CA MET A 448 21.01 7.59 -27.83
C MET A 448 21.91 8.56 -28.60
N ALA A 449 22.64 8.06 -29.60
CA ALA A 449 23.46 8.91 -30.46
C ALA A 449 22.62 9.88 -31.29
N GLU A 450 21.52 9.38 -31.89
CA GLU A 450 20.58 10.21 -32.64
C GLU A 450 19.94 11.28 -31.76
N GLN A 451 19.43 10.88 -30.59
CA GLN A 451 18.82 11.81 -29.63
C GLN A 451 19.80 12.87 -29.11
N ARG A 452 21.08 12.51 -28.95
CA ARG A 452 22.12 13.47 -28.57
C ARG A 452 22.30 14.55 -29.62
N ASP A 453 22.33 14.18 -30.90
CA ASP A 453 22.50 15.13 -31.99
C ASP A 453 21.30 16.07 -32.12
N ILE A 454 20.08 15.54 -31.96
CA ILE A 454 18.84 16.34 -31.93
C ILE A 454 18.87 17.32 -30.75
N PHE A 455 19.17 16.85 -29.54
CA PHE A 455 19.24 17.68 -28.34
C PHE A 455 20.27 18.81 -28.48
N VAL A 456 21.49 18.50 -28.91
CA VAL A 456 22.56 19.50 -29.05
C VAL A 456 22.22 20.53 -30.12
N SER A 457 21.64 20.09 -31.25
CA SER A 457 21.23 20.99 -32.33
C SER A 457 20.12 21.94 -31.88
N GLY A 458 19.10 21.42 -31.18
CA GLY A 458 18.03 22.23 -30.59
C GLY A 458 18.54 23.19 -29.52
N ALA A 459 19.44 22.74 -28.64
CA ALA A 459 20.04 23.56 -27.59
C ALA A 459 20.84 24.73 -28.17
N VAL A 460 21.64 24.49 -29.21
CA VAL A 460 22.38 25.56 -29.91
C VAL A 460 21.42 26.53 -30.59
N ALA A 461 20.33 26.04 -31.19
CA ALA A 461 19.30 26.90 -31.79
C ALA A 461 18.61 27.82 -30.76
N ASN A 462 18.47 27.35 -29.52
CA ASN A 462 17.94 28.12 -28.39
C ASN A 462 18.99 28.94 -27.63
N GLY A 463 20.21 29.07 -28.16
CA GLY A 463 21.25 29.94 -27.61
C GLY A 463 22.10 29.34 -26.49
N VAL A 464 22.03 28.02 -26.26
CA VAL A 464 22.90 27.31 -25.31
C VAL A 464 24.24 26.99 -25.96
N ASP A 465 25.35 27.20 -25.24
CA ASP A 465 26.68 26.84 -25.73
C ASP A 465 26.76 25.33 -26.03
N LYS A 466 27.38 24.97 -27.18
CA LYS A 466 27.47 23.58 -27.63
C LYS A 466 28.19 22.66 -26.62
N LYS A 467 29.24 23.14 -25.95
CA LYS A 467 29.96 22.33 -24.96
C LYS A 467 29.10 22.11 -23.73
N LEU A 468 28.38 23.15 -23.30
CA LEU A 468 27.43 23.05 -22.19
C LEU A 468 26.28 22.09 -22.53
N ALA A 469 25.69 22.17 -23.73
CA ALA A 469 24.64 21.26 -24.17
C ALA A 469 25.09 19.79 -24.17
N ILE A 470 26.31 19.52 -24.67
CA ILE A 470 26.91 18.18 -24.62
C ILE A 470 27.10 17.71 -23.18
N HIS A 471 27.56 18.60 -22.29
CA HIS A 471 27.76 18.29 -20.88
C HIS A 471 26.44 17.95 -20.18
N ILE A 472 25.41 18.78 -20.36
CA ILE A 472 24.07 18.58 -19.80
C ILE A 472 23.46 17.26 -20.29
N PHE A 473 23.54 16.96 -21.59
CA PHE A 473 23.04 15.69 -22.13
C PHE A 473 23.76 14.49 -21.49
N GLY A 474 25.08 14.56 -21.33
CA GLY A 474 25.86 13.50 -20.66
C GLY A 474 25.50 13.33 -19.18
N LEU A 475 25.09 14.40 -18.49
CA LEU A 475 24.54 14.30 -17.14
C LEU A 475 23.16 13.62 -17.16
N MET A 476 22.26 14.05 -18.05
CA MET A 476 20.92 13.45 -18.21
C MET A 476 21.01 11.95 -18.49
N GLU A 477 21.90 11.51 -19.37
CA GLU A 477 22.14 10.09 -19.69
C GLU A 477 22.56 9.29 -18.46
N LYS A 478 23.52 9.81 -17.67
CA LYS A 478 23.96 9.16 -16.42
C LYS A 478 22.84 9.11 -15.37
N PHE A 479 22.03 10.16 -15.27
CA PHE A 479 20.96 10.24 -14.29
C PHE A 479 19.73 9.44 -14.67
N ALA A 480 19.45 9.24 -15.96
CA ALA A 480 18.30 8.47 -16.43
C ALA A 480 18.34 7.00 -15.95
N GLU A 481 19.52 6.47 -15.59
CA GLU A 481 19.64 5.16 -14.94
C GLU A 481 18.95 5.09 -13.57
N TYR A 482 18.90 6.22 -12.86
CA TYR A 482 18.41 6.31 -11.47
C TYR A 482 17.20 7.22 -11.30
N GLY A 483 16.85 7.98 -12.34
CA GLY A 483 15.76 8.96 -12.33
C GLY A 483 14.43 8.34 -11.92
N PHE A 484 13.73 9.01 -11.02
CA PHE A 484 12.49 8.50 -10.43
C PHE A 484 11.25 9.19 -11.02
N ASN A 485 10.11 8.51 -10.97
CA ASN A 485 8.82 9.07 -11.36
C ASN A 485 8.34 10.06 -10.28
N LYS A 486 8.33 11.37 -10.56
CA LYS A 486 7.88 12.39 -9.60
C LYS A 486 6.42 12.18 -9.22
N SER A 487 5.57 11.87 -10.20
CA SER A 487 4.12 11.67 -10.00
C SER A 487 3.84 10.56 -8.99
N HIS A 488 4.55 9.43 -9.10
CA HIS A 488 4.46 8.34 -8.14
C HIS A 488 5.05 8.71 -6.77
N SER A 489 6.20 9.37 -6.76
CA SER A 489 6.86 9.82 -5.53
C SER A 489 5.99 10.78 -4.73
N ALA A 490 5.35 11.74 -5.41
CA ALA A 490 4.50 12.76 -4.79
C ALA A 490 3.24 12.16 -4.18
N ALA A 491 2.57 11.25 -4.90
CA ALA A 491 1.38 10.59 -4.39
C ALA A 491 1.70 9.72 -3.15
N TYR A 492 2.82 9.00 -3.15
CA TYR A 492 3.22 8.19 -1.99
C TYR A 492 3.78 9.04 -0.84
N ALA A 493 4.41 10.17 -1.15
CA ALA A 493 4.83 11.16 -0.16
C ALA A 493 3.63 11.77 0.57
N LEU A 494 2.48 11.92 -0.08
CA LEU A 494 1.25 12.37 0.57
C LEU A 494 0.79 11.38 1.67
N LEU A 495 0.81 10.08 1.41
CA LEU A 495 0.53 9.07 2.44
C LEU A 495 1.56 9.08 3.58
N ALA A 496 2.85 9.28 3.25
CA ALA A 496 3.90 9.43 4.26
C ALA A 496 3.65 10.68 5.13
N TYR A 497 3.23 11.79 4.52
CA TYR A 497 2.88 13.02 5.21
C TYR A 497 1.64 12.85 6.10
N GLN A 498 0.55 12.28 5.57
CA GLN A 498 -0.68 12.02 6.32
C GLN A 498 -0.43 11.12 7.55
N THR A 499 0.36 10.06 7.41
CA THR A 499 0.74 9.21 8.55
C THR A 499 1.63 9.95 9.56
N ALA A 500 2.56 10.79 9.11
CA ALA A 500 3.36 11.62 10.00
C ALA A 500 2.51 12.67 10.75
N TRP A 501 1.53 13.27 10.06
CA TRP A 501 0.61 14.25 10.62
C TRP A 501 -0.30 13.62 11.68
N LEU A 502 -0.90 12.46 11.39
CA LEU A 502 -1.69 11.71 12.36
C LEU A 502 -0.85 11.35 13.59
N LYS A 503 0.40 10.94 13.39
CA LYS A 503 1.32 10.64 14.49
C LYS A 503 1.70 11.88 15.30
N ALA A 504 1.80 13.05 14.69
CA ALA A 504 2.15 14.30 15.37
C ALA A 504 0.98 14.85 16.20
N HIS A 505 -0.24 14.79 15.66
CA HIS A 505 -1.43 15.43 16.26
C HIS A 505 -2.33 14.48 17.06
N TYR A 506 -2.39 13.21 16.67
CA TYR A 506 -3.22 12.16 17.30
C TYR A 506 -2.40 10.87 17.55
N PRO A 507 -1.30 10.94 18.31
CA PRO A 507 -0.37 9.83 18.45
C PRO A 507 -1.01 8.58 19.07
N GLU A 508 -1.94 8.72 20.02
CA GLU A 508 -2.64 7.58 20.62
C GLU A 508 -3.52 6.86 19.61
N ALA A 509 -4.30 7.61 18.81
CA ALA A 509 -5.17 7.05 17.78
C ALA A 509 -4.36 6.36 16.67
N PHE A 510 -3.30 7.03 16.20
CA PHE A 510 -2.42 6.50 15.16
C PHE A 510 -1.71 5.21 15.63
N LEU A 511 -1.12 5.21 16.82
CA LEU A 511 -0.42 4.02 17.32
C LEU A 511 -1.39 2.88 17.67
N ALA A 512 -2.62 3.16 18.13
CA ALA A 512 -3.65 2.13 18.30
C ALA A 512 -4.03 1.48 16.96
N ALA A 513 -4.18 2.27 15.89
CA ALA A 513 -4.43 1.76 14.55
C ALA A 513 -3.25 0.92 14.01
N VAL A 514 -2.01 1.38 14.21
CA VAL A 514 -0.79 0.64 13.83
C VAL A 514 -0.70 -0.70 14.57
N LEU A 515 -0.91 -0.69 15.90
CA LEU A 515 -0.92 -1.90 16.73
C LEU A 515 -2.01 -2.88 16.28
N THR A 516 -3.19 -2.37 15.92
CA THR A 516 -4.28 -3.18 15.37
C THR A 516 -3.87 -3.82 14.05
N ALA A 517 -3.25 -3.07 13.15
CA ALA A 517 -2.85 -3.59 11.84
C ALA A 517 -1.70 -4.62 11.89
N ASP A 518 -0.95 -4.69 13.00
CA ASP A 518 0.10 -5.69 13.25
C ASP A 518 -0.26 -6.68 14.38
N MET A 519 -1.54 -6.81 14.75
CA MET A 519 -1.97 -7.62 15.90
C MET A 519 -1.56 -9.10 15.84
N GLU A 520 -1.38 -9.64 14.63
CA GLU A 520 -0.97 -11.03 14.41
C GLU A 520 0.55 -11.24 14.59
N TYR A 521 1.34 -10.16 14.54
CA TYR A 521 2.80 -10.21 14.51
C TYR A 521 3.40 -9.77 15.85
N THR A 522 3.55 -10.72 16.78
CA THR A 522 4.05 -10.46 18.14
C THR A 522 5.39 -9.68 18.18
N ASP A 523 6.32 -10.00 17.28
CA ASP A 523 7.62 -9.31 17.21
C ASP A 523 7.47 -7.83 16.86
N LYS A 524 6.54 -7.49 15.96
CA LYS A 524 6.23 -6.10 15.59
C LYS A 524 5.52 -5.37 16.72
N LEU A 525 4.57 -6.02 17.41
CA LEU A 525 3.92 -5.45 18.59
C LEU A 525 4.93 -5.04 19.67
N ALA A 526 6.01 -5.81 19.85
CA ALA A 526 7.09 -5.44 20.77
C ALA A 526 7.87 -4.20 20.30
N LEU A 527 8.00 -3.96 18.98
CA LEU A 527 8.57 -2.73 18.44
C LEU A 527 7.64 -1.53 18.72
N HIS A 528 6.37 -1.65 18.39
CA HIS A 528 5.36 -0.60 18.59
C HIS A 528 5.19 -0.23 20.07
N HIS A 529 5.25 -1.22 20.97
CA HIS A 529 5.20 -0.97 22.42
C HIS A 529 6.37 -0.11 22.90
N ARG A 530 7.58 -0.32 22.37
CA ARG A 530 8.73 0.53 22.69
C ARG A 530 8.53 1.96 22.20
N GLU A 531 7.91 2.14 21.03
CA GLU A 531 7.57 3.47 20.53
C GLU A 531 6.53 4.15 21.40
N CYS A 532 5.44 3.47 21.78
CA CYS A 532 4.42 4.02 22.68
C CYS A 532 5.08 4.57 23.94
N ARG A 533 5.95 3.78 24.58
CA ARG A 533 6.69 4.19 25.77
C ARG A 533 7.62 5.39 25.51
N ALA A 534 8.30 5.44 24.36
CA ALA A 534 9.16 6.56 23.98
C ALA A 534 8.37 7.86 23.75
N MET A 535 7.09 7.76 23.36
CA MET A 535 6.16 8.87 23.20
C MET A 535 5.36 9.19 24.48
N GLY A 536 5.60 8.47 25.58
CA GLY A 536 4.90 8.67 26.84
C GLY A 536 3.46 8.14 26.85
N ILE A 537 3.17 7.15 26.00
CA ILE A 537 1.87 6.49 25.89
C ILE A 537 1.93 5.14 26.58
N ASP A 538 1.07 4.96 27.58
CA ASP A 538 0.98 3.73 28.36
C ASP A 538 0.15 2.67 27.63
N LEU A 539 0.75 1.52 27.34
CA LEU A 539 0.04 0.36 26.81
C LEU A 539 -0.50 -0.48 27.97
N LEU A 540 -1.77 -0.27 28.30
CA LEU A 540 -2.47 -0.98 29.37
C LEU A 540 -2.67 -2.44 29.00
N SER A 541 -2.53 -3.33 29.99
CA SER A 541 -2.79 -4.77 29.82
C SER A 541 -4.21 -5.06 29.31
N PRO A 542 -4.41 -6.19 28.61
CA PRO A 542 -5.74 -6.61 28.18
C PRO A 542 -6.67 -6.78 29.38
N ASP A 543 -7.95 -6.58 29.18
CA ASP A 543 -9.00 -6.68 30.20
C ASP A 543 -10.32 -7.07 29.53
N VAL A 544 -10.95 -8.18 29.90
CA VAL A 544 -12.22 -8.61 29.26
C VAL A 544 -13.37 -7.61 29.45
N ASN A 545 -13.37 -6.78 30.49
CA ASN A 545 -14.42 -5.77 30.69
C ASN A 545 -14.11 -4.41 30.03
N ALA A 546 -12.87 -4.16 29.61
CA ALA A 546 -12.48 -2.86 29.06
C ALA A 546 -11.86 -2.91 27.65
N SER A 547 -11.23 -4.02 27.26
CA SER A 547 -10.60 -4.19 25.95
C SER A 547 -11.64 -4.40 24.85
N GLY A 548 -11.40 -3.79 23.69
CA GLY A 548 -12.10 -4.12 22.45
C GLY A 548 -11.52 -5.36 21.76
N PRO A 549 -12.07 -5.75 20.60
CA PRO A 549 -11.46 -6.80 19.77
C PRO A 549 -10.10 -6.33 19.22
N THR A 550 -9.98 -5.03 18.93
CA THR A 550 -8.78 -4.33 18.45
C THR A 550 -8.18 -3.44 19.55
N PHE A 551 -7.03 -2.80 19.30
CA PHE A 551 -6.46 -1.84 20.25
C PHE A 551 -7.30 -0.57 20.27
N THR A 552 -7.57 -0.04 21.47
CA THR A 552 -8.42 1.15 21.66
C THR A 552 -7.71 2.21 22.49
N VAL A 553 -8.08 3.47 22.31
CA VAL A 553 -7.56 4.56 23.16
C VAL A 553 -8.33 4.58 24.48
N ALA A 554 -7.61 4.52 25.60
CA ALA A 554 -8.16 4.41 26.95
C ALA A 554 -7.92 5.69 27.75
N GLY A 555 -8.41 6.81 27.23
CA GLY A 555 -8.16 8.15 27.76
C GLY A 555 -6.84 8.75 27.25
N LYS A 556 -6.47 9.90 27.83
CA LYS A 556 -5.31 10.67 27.37
C LYS A 556 -4.00 9.95 27.72
N GLY A 557 -3.16 9.71 26.71
CA GLY A 557 -1.85 9.07 26.88
C GLY A 557 -1.89 7.57 27.19
N ALA A 558 -3.00 6.87 26.92
CA ALA A 558 -3.07 5.43 27.17
C ALA A 558 -3.79 4.67 26.04
N ILE A 559 -3.25 3.50 25.70
CA ILE A 559 -3.84 2.55 24.75
C ILE A 559 -4.14 1.26 25.49
N ARG A 560 -5.33 0.70 25.31
CA ARG A 560 -5.71 -0.61 25.84
C ARG A 560 -5.37 -1.71 24.83
N TYR A 561 -4.75 -2.77 25.34
CA TYR A 561 -4.45 -3.95 24.52
C TYR A 561 -5.73 -4.59 23.97
N GLY A 562 -5.77 -4.85 22.66
CA GLY A 562 -6.90 -5.53 22.02
C GLY A 562 -6.92 -7.03 22.32
N LEU A 563 -8.10 -7.60 22.55
CA LEU A 563 -8.22 -9.04 22.82
C LEU A 563 -7.75 -9.88 21.61
N GLY A 564 -8.03 -9.44 20.38
CA GLY A 564 -7.64 -10.15 19.16
C GLY A 564 -6.13 -10.30 18.96
N ALA A 565 -5.31 -9.47 19.63
CA ALA A 565 -3.85 -9.56 19.57
C ALA A 565 -3.28 -10.66 20.49
N LEU A 566 -4.11 -11.32 21.30
CA LEU A 566 -3.66 -12.37 22.21
C LEU A 566 -3.37 -13.66 21.45
N LYS A 567 -2.11 -14.12 21.50
CA LYS A 567 -1.71 -15.36 20.82
C LYS A 567 -2.52 -16.56 21.33
N GLY A 568 -3.33 -17.14 20.44
CA GLY A 568 -4.23 -18.26 20.75
C GLY A 568 -5.68 -17.85 21.03
N LEU A 569 -5.98 -16.56 20.99
CA LEU A 569 -7.33 -16.01 20.89
C LEU A 569 -7.51 -15.53 19.44
N GLY A 570 -8.41 -16.18 18.68
CA GLY A 570 -8.72 -15.74 17.32
C GLY A 570 -9.58 -14.47 17.34
N ARG A 571 -9.57 -13.70 16.24
CA ARG A 571 -10.38 -12.48 16.10
C ARG A 571 -11.86 -12.72 16.39
N GLY A 572 -12.46 -13.76 15.82
CA GLY A 572 -13.87 -14.09 16.06
C GLY A 572 -14.19 -14.43 17.52
N ALA A 573 -13.22 -14.97 18.29
CA ALA A 573 -13.39 -15.19 19.73
C ALA A 573 -13.37 -13.87 20.51
N ALA A 574 -12.48 -12.95 20.14
CA ALA A 574 -12.42 -11.61 20.74
C ALA A 574 -13.70 -10.80 20.47
N GLU A 575 -14.21 -10.83 19.24
CA GLU A 575 -15.47 -10.19 18.85
C GLU A 575 -16.66 -10.79 19.61
N ALA A 576 -16.71 -12.12 19.76
CA ALA A 576 -17.77 -12.77 20.53
C ALA A 576 -17.76 -12.36 22.02
N ILE A 577 -16.58 -12.24 22.64
CA ILE A 577 -16.44 -11.79 24.03
C ILE A 577 -16.94 -10.35 24.20
N VAL A 578 -16.62 -9.48 23.24
CA VAL A 578 -17.03 -8.07 23.30
C VAL A 578 -18.52 -7.91 23.04
N ALA A 579 -19.07 -8.59 22.03
CA ALA A 579 -20.49 -8.54 21.70
C ALA A 579 -21.37 -9.06 22.85
N GLU A 580 -20.93 -10.14 23.52
CA GLU A 580 -21.63 -10.66 24.70
C GLU A 580 -21.62 -9.60 25.83
N ARG A 581 -20.46 -9.01 26.12
CA ARG A 581 -20.33 -7.97 27.16
C ARG A 581 -21.22 -6.77 26.88
N GLU A 582 -21.29 -6.33 25.63
CA GLU A 582 -22.14 -5.19 25.23
C GLU A 582 -23.63 -5.51 25.39
N ALA A 583 -24.04 -6.77 25.17
CA ALA A 583 -25.42 -7.19 25.33
C ALA A 583 -25.83 -7.38 26.81
N ASN A 584 -24.94 -7.94 27.65
CA ASN A 584 -25.29 -8.42 28.99
C ASN A 584 -24.51 -7.75 30.14
N GLY A 585 -23.65 -6.77 29.84
CA GLY A 585 -22.85 -6.02 30.81
C GLY A 585 -21.50 -6.68 31.15
N ASN A 586 -20.81 -6.14 32.17
CA ASN A 586 -19.49 -6.63 32.58
C ASN A 586 -19.55 -8.04 33.19
N TYR A 587 -18.46 -8.78 33.09
CA TYR A 587 -18.24 -10.06 33.75
C TYR A 587 -17.78 -9.83 35.20
N ALA A 588 -18.42 -10.46 36.18
CA ALA A 588 -18.03 -10.35 37.59
C ALA A 588 -16.88 -11.31 37.95
N ASP A 589 -16.91 -12.54 37.44
CA ASP A 589 -15.91 -13.56 37.74
C ASP A 589 -15.69 -14.59 36.62
N LEU A 590 -14.78 -15.54 36.87
CA LEU A 590 -14.42 -16.60 35.93
C LEU A 590 -15.58 -17.54 35.59
N TYR A 591 -16.47 -17.83 36.53
CA TYR A 591 -17.60 -18.75 36.30
C TYR A 591 -18.66 -18.08 35.45
N GLU A 592 -19.03 -16.85 35.79
CA GLU A 592 -19.94 -16.05 34.97
C GLU A 592 -19.39 -15.89 33.55
N PHE A 593 -18.11 -15.54 33.42
CA PHE A 593 -17.44 -15.44 32.12
C PHE A 593 -17.54 -16.74 31.31
N CYS A 594 -17.22 -17.89 31.92
CA CYS A 594 -17.31 -19.18 31.23
C CYS A 594 -18.76 -19.57 30.88
N CYS A 595 -19.76 -19.21 31.69
CA CYS A 595 -21.16 -19.58 31.45
C CYS A 595 -21.83 -18.73 30.37
N ARG A 596 -21.41 -17.46 30.24
CA ARG A 596 -21.95 -16.51 29.25
C ARG A 596 -21.33 -16.70 27.86
N ILE A 597 -20.05 -17.08 27.81
CA ILE A 597 -19.33 -17.27 26.56
C ILE A 597 -19.60 -18.65 25.95
N ASP A 598 -19.91 -18.67 24.66
CA ASP A 598 -20.06 -19.90 23.88
C ASP A 598 -18.73 -20.67 23.79
N THR A 599 -18.69 -21.84 24.43
CA THR A 599 -17.51 -22.72 24.46
C THR A 599 -17.18 -23.36 23.11
N GLN A 600 -18.09 -23.30 22.12
CA GLN A 600 -17.79 -23.67 20.74
C GLN A 600 -16.93 -22.62 20.03
N LYS A 601 -17.09 -21.34 20.40
CA LYS A 601 -16.32 -20.22 19.83
C LYS A 601 -15.01 -19.98 20.58
N VAL A 602 -15.00 -20.20 21.90
CA VAL A 602 -13.82 -20.02 22.76
C VAL A 602 -13.39 -21.35 23.34
N ASN A 603 -12.34 -21.94 22.78
CA ASN A 603 -11.83 -23.23 23.24
C ASN A 603 -10.96 -23.07 24.50
N LYS A 604 -10.64 -24.20 25.14
CA LYS A 604 -9.80 -24.24 26.35
C LYS A 604 -8.46 -23.49 26.19
N ARG A 605 -7.81 -23.59 25.03
CA ARG A 605 -6.53 -22.90 24.78
C ARG A 605 -6.70 -21.38 24.77
N SER A 606 -7.83 -20.88 24.28
CA SER A 606 -8.19 -19.46 24.31
C SER A 606 -8.43 -18.95 25.73
N PHE A 607 -9.14 -19.71 26.58
CA PHE A 607 -9.27 -19.37 28.00
C PHE A 607 -7.92 -19.34 28.73
N GLU A 608 -7.05 -20.31 28.47
CA GLU A 608 -5.69 -20.31 29.04
C GLU A 608 -4.88 -19.09 28.58
N ALA A 609 -5.02 -18.67 27.32
CA ALA A 609 -4.37 -17.48 26.79
C ALA A 609 -4.87 -16.21 27.49
N LEU A 610 -6.19 -16.08 27.70
CA LEU A 610 -6.80 -14.97 28.45
C LEU A 610 -6.24 -14.88 29.88
N VAL A 611 -6.17 -15.99 30.61
CA VAL A 611 -5.59 -15.99 31.97
C VAL A 611 -4.10 -15.61 31.93
N LYS A 612 -3.31 -16.22 31.05
CA LYS A 612 -1.85 -15.98 30.96
C LYS A 612 -1.53 -14.53 30.58
N SER A 613 -2.35 -13.91 29.75
CA SER A 613 -2.20 -12.52 29.29
C SER A 613 -2.53 -11.48 30.36
N GLY A 614 -3.30 -11.84 31.39
CA GLY A 614 -3.82 -10.90 32.40
C GLY A 614 -5.20 -10.32 32.10
N ALA A 615 -5.85 -10.76 31.02
CA ALA A 615 -7.18 -10.28 30.65
C ALA A 615 -8.27 -10.49 31.73
N LEU A 616 -8.02 -11.42 32.66
CA LEU A 616 -8.93 -11.76 33.76
C LEU A 616 -8.43 -11.28 35.14
N ASP A 617 -7.36 -10.48 35.20
CA ASP A 617 -6.75 -10.03 36.47
C ASP A 617 -7.70 -9.15 37.30
N GLN A 618 -8.62 -8.44 36.66
CA GLN A 618 -9.65 -7.61 37.31
C GLN A 618 -10.59 -8.39 38.24
N PHE A 619 -10.70 -9.72 38.10
CA PHE A 619 -11.49 -10.56 39.01
C PHE A 619 -10.87 -10.66 40.42
N GLY A 620 -9.69 -10.06 40.65
CA GLY A 620 -9.06 -9.99 41.97
C GLY A 620 -8.46 -11.31 42.44
N VAL A 621 -8.28 -12.28 41.54
CA VAL A 621 -7.70 -13.61 41.82
C VAL A 621 -6.39 -13.76 41.06
N ASN A 622 -5.36 -14.31 41.71
CA ASN A 622 -4.07 -14.51 41.04
C ASN A 622 -4.17 -15.50 39.86
N ARG A 623 -3.37 -15.28 38.81
CA ARG A 623 -3.36 -16.09 37.59
C ARG A 623 -3.18 -17.61 37.83
N PRO A 624 -2.30 -18.07 38.75
CA PRO A 624 -2.20 -19.50 39.06
C PRO A 624 -3.51 -20.12 39.58
N SER A 625 -4.26 -19.38 40.42
CA SER A 625 -5.55 -19.84 40.94
C SER A 625 -6.62 -19.85 39.85
N LEU A 626 -6.65 -18.83 38.97
CA LEU A 626 -7.51 -18.83 37.78
C LEU A 626 -7.22 -20.03 36.86
N MET A 627 -5.94 -20.31 36.56
CA MET A 627 -5.54 -21.47 35.75
C MET A 627 -5.95 -22.81 36.39
N LYS A 628 -5.82 -22.94 37.71
CA LYS A 628 -6.20 -24.16 38.43
C LYS A 628 -7.71 -24.40 38.42
N ASN A 629 -8.49 -23.33 38.54
CA ASN A 629 -9.96 -23.40 38.59
C ASN A 629 -10.62 -23.43 37.20
N LEU A 630 -9.89 -23.09 36.14
CA LEU A 630 -10.42 -23.02 34.78
C LEU A 630 -11.12 -24.31 34.29
N PRO A 631 -10.57 -25.53 34.49
CA PRO A 631 -11.27 -26.76 34.09
C PRO A 631 -12.61 -26.97 34.80
N LEU A 632 -12.72 -26.55 36.07
CA LEU A 632 -13.96 -26.63 36.83
C LEU A 632 -14.99 -25.61 36.32
N ALA A 633 -14.56 -24.39 36.01
CA ALA A 633 -15.43 -23.35 35.45
C ALA A 633 -15.99 -23.73 34.08
N ILE A 634 -15.15 -24.24 33.17
CA ILE A 634 -15.58 -24.74 31.85
C ILE A 634 -16.56 -25.91 32.01
N GLY A 635 -16.26 -26.88 32.88
CA GLY A 635 -17.14 -28.03 33.10
C GLY A 635 -18.53 -27.62 33.63
N ARG A 636 -18.59 -26.60 34.50
CA ARG A 636 -19.88 -26.04 34.97
C ARG A 636 -20.62 -25.30 33.86
N ALA A 637 -19.93 -24.51 33.05
CA ALA A 637 -20.53 -23.83 31.91
C ALA A 637 -21.13 -24.81 30.89
N GLU A 638 -20.44 -25.91 30.59
CA GLU A 638 -20.97 -26.97 29.72
C GLU A 638 -22.21 -27.65 30.32
N GLN A 639 -22.22 -27.87 31.65
CA GLN A 639 -23.40 -28.41 32.32
C GLN A 639 -24.58 -27.44 32.25
N PHE A 640 -24.34 -26.16 32.56
CA PHE A 640 -25.35 -25.11 32.47
C PHE A 640 -25.95 -24.98 31.06
N ALA A 641 -25.11 -25.05 30.03
CA ALA A 641 -25.56 -25.04 28.64
C ALA A 641 -26.42 -26.27 28.29
N ARG A 642 -26.07 -27.47 28.78
CA ARG A 642 -26.87 -28.70 28.60
C ARG A 642 -28.22 -28.63 29.32
N ASP A 643 -28.25 -28.14 30.54
CA ASP A 643 -29.48 -28.04 31.35
C ASP A 643 -30.46 -27.05 30.69
N ARG A 644 -29.96 -25.91 30.19
CA ARG A 644 -30.75 -24.94 29.42
C ARG A 644 -31.28 -25.52 28.10
N ALA A 645 -30.46 -26.27 27.36
CA ALA A 645 -30.86 -26.88 26.10
C ALA A 645 -31.92 -27.99 26.27
N THR A 646 -31.94 -28.65 27.42
CA THR A 646 -32.92 -29.70 27.76
C THR A 646 -34.20 -29.16 28.40
N GLY A 647 -34.33 -27.83 28.56
CA GLY A 647 -35.51 -27.18 29.13
C GLY A 647 -35.66 -27.39 30.64
N GLN A 648 -34.61 -27.86 31.34
CA GLN A 648 -34.60 -27.93 32.79
C GLN A 648 -34.26 -26.56 33.37
N GLY A 649 -35.28 -25.88 33.91
CA GLY A 649 -35.08 -24.71 34.76
C GLY A 649 -34.53 -25.10 36.14
N SER A 650 -33.77 -24.20 36.77
CA SER A 650 -33.31 -24.38 38.15
C SER A 650 -34.51 -24.58 39.09
N LEU A 651 -34.48 -25.64 39.91
CA LEU A 651 -35.56 -26.02 40.83
C LEU A 651 -35.88 -24.93 41.89
N PHE A 652 -34.99 -23.95 42.06
CA PHE A 652 -35.09 -22.88 43.05
C PHE A 652 -35.15 -21.46 42.45
N GLY A 653 -35.39 -21.32 41.14
CA GLY A 653 -35.81 -20.04 40.55
C GLY A 653 -34.73 -18.98 40.36
N GLU A 654 -33.44 -19.35 40.34
CA GLU A 654 -32.41 -18.43 39.86
C GLU A 654 -32.19 -18.63 38.36
N GLU A 655 -32.64 -17.65 37.57
CA GLU A 655 -32.15 -17.40 36.20
C GLU A 655 -30.76 -16.73 36.20
N ALA A 656 -30.11 -16.61 37.37
CA ALA A 656 -28.81 -16.02 37.55
C ALA A 656 -27.68 -17.06 37.41
N PRO A 657 -26.49 -16.67 36.90
CA PRO A 657 -25.31 -17.54 36.88
C PRO A 657 -24.97 -18.00 38.32
N PRO A 658 -24.51 -19.25 38.50
CA PRO A 658 -24.31 -19.83 39.83
C PRO A 658 -23.30 -19.03 40.65
N GLU A 659 -23.59 -18.81 41.95
CA GLU A 659 -22.71 -18.08 42.85
C GLU A 659 -21.27 -18.66 42.86
N PRO A 660 -20.24 -17.78 42.87
CA PRO A 660 -18.86 -18.23 42.99
C PRO A 660 -18.65 -19.01 44.29
N PRO A 661 -17.78 -20.03 44.31
CA PRO A 661 -17.47 -20.76 45.53
C PRO A 661 -16.94 -19.79 46.60
N PRO A 662 -17.24 -20.02 47.90
CA PRO A 662 -16.77 -19.15 48.98
C PRO A 662 -15.25 -19.01 48.92
N LYS A 663 -14.77 -17.76 49.04
CA LYS A 663 -13.33 -17.41 49.02
C LYS A 663 -12.57 -18.36 49.95
N GLN A 664 -11.86 -19.33 49.38
CA GLN A 664 -10.93 -20.12 50.17
C GLN A 664 -9.78 -19.19 50.56
N SER A 665 -9.74 -18.87 51.84
CA SER A 665 -8.61 -18.21 52.50
C SER A 665 -7.33 -18.98 52.15
N VAL A 666 -6.49 -18.38 51.31
CA VAL A 666 -5.12 -18.84 51.10
C VAL A 666 -4.38 -18.57 52.42
N VAL A 667 -4.15 -19.64 53.17
CA VAL A 667 -3.17 -19.63 54.27
C VAL A 667 -1.80 -19.47 53.62
N MET A 668 -1.01 -18.52 54.17
CA MET A 668 0.29 -17.98 53.72
C MET A 668 1.19 -18.92 52.93
#